data_AF-A0A554J775-F1
#
_entry.id   AF-A0A554J775-F1
#
_cell.length_a   1.000
_cell.length_b   1.000
_cell.length_c   1.000
_cell.angle_alpha   90.00
_cell.angle_beta   90.00
_cell.angle_gamma   90.00
#
_symmetry.space_group_name_H-M   'P 1'
#
loop_
_entity.id
_entity.type
_entity.pdbx_description
1 polymer ?
#
loop_
_entity_poly.entity_id
_entity_poly.type
_entity_poly.pdbx_seq_one_letter_code
_entity_poly.pdbx_strand_id
1 'polypeptide(L)'
;MIAKTKEVFKKLEFGIVEFLVGALMVIGLAGYFASVPADLDWIDHTVSFILFSYLFYKLNITSILFGKTSKFANLVIIISYFSLFFKDVISYTSLNAFKFNIIKFVDTFYLFFSNNLLTTNLVTFYIGIAGIFAIGIYLTKKIEISHPSFLYAIYQKKFRNNLIKFVSIFILLLGFYYFVYNIILEWLEFTIDDPVIATGLVFFIYKIAKHYEKFHPSNFIFKIGDFSSGWYRRFISLFHYKKTLPLAISGLLILHALSDLGVFAYSLIFFKENFYLEFLSGEHKPFLSLFFEDAKNMPSFAFIPLFIVYLLNILSLVIFLLIPIIVWVGMFSQKGLHFKRIDLFFVYSSAIAYMLLPGYIIKPLSESSITGVDILSISLLESKSVLDNFFPNKSMIIVAVSLISILFGLIIYILSSSQKIKKELYAISVIGGLTFYSVYLYYFFASLLVYFYDNILAIIFTPNFIIGIVLFIFLALSVIFYIGGYLMFLYEIVMEYHKRKWSEPIDEELVIAIRKIKSFERKIIKPKKAQLVGEVFKYGLVGVVSIAILVAGYKMVNTVKERGCNTEISKFEIDLRNIDKSLRFGAKELQGYNAPCKVDKIYFFDLNKKINPEDFREIPIIKDTLKSGGNSNVFLVRGGEVKRSFYAGNLEMVYPYNICFVPKFDRISFFIEGAGKSVKVASACDQPECTFIPIDISESDSKKIIKEAIEFGCRNCPNDFDREGENIRLTRQNVEMFRKFTFCDGITDVQIIIRPKKGSKVKDFRFYEFIPKTCIDDLNNYLVENIEGNVEIKGDPLIMWYFDDLGKEQKVSYKLNAVLDDECRQAVQGLGVAQFVEGQKEEAEIPELAGPSTEPTIGGLPDVTVSGTGLKKNVISNLWKYAEDKETNPKDLVYTIIDQTNSDLVECSINNEKHVDCEVKQKIKGTSTVTIQVDDLEFRDTASFNVEVSQFCKKHERKGCVGNQVF
;
A
#
# COMPACT_ATOMS: atom_id res chain seq x y z
N MET A 1 -4.86 1.67 -55.43
CA MET A 1 -4.58 0.77 -54.29
C MET A 1 -3.62 1.41 -53.29
N ILE A 2 -2.38 1.77 -53.70
CA ILE A 2 -1.36 2.43 -52.83
C ILE A 2 -1.86 3.67 -52.07
N ALA A 3 -2.63 4.55 -52.71
CA ALA A 3 -3.22 5.72 -52.03
C ALA A 3 -4.23 5.34 -50.94
N LYS A 4 -5.04 4.30 -51.19
CA LYS A 4 -6.03 3.76 -50.24
C LYS A 4 -5.33 3.04 -49.08
N THR A 5 -4.26 2.29 -49.36
CA THR A 5 -3.40 1.69 -48.34
C THR A 5 -2.73 2.76 -47.47
N LYS A 6 -2.24 3.85 -48.07
CA LYS A 6 -1.61 4.99 -47.35
C LYS A 6 -2.61 5.73 -46.44
N GLU A 7 -3.86 5.86 -46.86
CA GLU A 7 -4.92 6.45 -46.03
C GLU A 7 -5.33 5.52 -44.87
N VAL A 8 -5.41 4.20 -45.12
CA VAL A 8 -5.66 3.20 -44.07
C VAL A 8 -4.52 3.18 -43.06
N PHE A 9 -3.27 3.17 -43.49
CA PHE A 9 -2.10 3.26 -42.60
C PHE A 9 -2.10 4.55 -41.78
N LYS A 10 -2.51 5.68 -42.35
CA LYS A 10 -2.59 6.95 -41.62
C LYS A 10 -3.71 6.97 -40.57
N LYS A 11 -4.84 6.32 -40.85
CA LYS A 11 -5.92 6.13 -39.86
C LYS A 11 -5.53 5.14 -38.76
N LEU A 12 -4.79 4.08 -39.12
CA LEU A 12 -4.28 3.09 -38.18
C LEU A 12 -3.20 3.69 -37.25
N GLU A 13 -2.26 4.46 -37.80
CA GLU A 13 -1.20 5.16 -37.05
C GLU A 13 -1.80 6.12 -36.00
N PHE A 14 -2.87 6.83 -36.37
CA PHE A 14 -3.57 7.73 -35.45
C PHE A 14 -4.29 6.95 -34.33
N GLY A 15 -5.02 5.89 -34.68
CA GLY A 15 -5.75 5.08 -33.69
C GLY A 15 -4.85 4.33 -32.71
N ILE A 16 -3.66 3.87 -33.13
CA ILE A 16 -2.72 3.16 -32.24
C ILE A 16 -2.15 4.10 -31.18
N VAL A 17 -1.76 5.33 -31.56
CA VAL A 17 -1.20 6.29 -30.59
C VAL A 17 -2.28 6.71 -29.57
N GLU A 18 -3.49 6.99 -30.04
CA GLU A 18 -4.62 7.32 -29.14
C GLU A 18 -4.97 6.17 -28.21
N PHE A 19 -4.95 4.93 -28.72
CA PHE A 19 -5.18 3.73 -27.91
C PHE A 19 -4.09 3.55 -26.86
N LEU A 20 -2.81 3.68 -27.22
CA LEU A 20 -1.70 3.56 -26.28
C LEU A 20 -1.76 4.63 -25.19
N VAL A 21 -2.01 5.89 -25.55
CA VAL A 21 -2.18 6.97 -24.57
C VAL A 21 -3.38 6.70 -23.66
N GLY A 22 -4.50 6.22 -24.22
CA GLY A 22 -5.67 5.84 -23.43
C GLY A 22 -5.41 4.67 -22.49
N ALA A 23 -4.62 3.68 -22.92
CA ALA A 23 -4.22 2.55 -22.10
C ALA A 23 -3.30 2.98 -20.96
N LEU A 24 -2.28 3.79 -21.22
CA LEU A 24 -1.40 4.39 -20.20
C LEU A 24 -2.21 5.17 -19.17
N MET A 25 -3.18 6.00 -19.59
CA MET A 25 -4.07 6.70 -18.66
C MET A 25 -4.88 5.76 -17.76
N VAL A 26 -5.32 4.61 -18.27
CA VAL A 26 -6.06 3.63 -17.47
C VAL A 26 -5.12 2.91 -16.51
N ILE A 27 -3.91 2.55 -16.95
CA ILE A 27 -2.93 1.88 -16.10
C ILE A 27 -2.47 2.83 -14.99
N GLY A 28 -2.12 4.08 -15.29
CA GLY A 28 -1.79 5.09 -14.28
C GLY A 28 -2.95 5.43 -13.33
N LEU A 29 -4.22 5.40 -13.79
CA LEU A 29 -5.35 5.51 -12.86
C LEU A 29 -5.49 4.27 -11.96
N ALA A 30 -5.27 3.08 -12.51
CA ALA A 30 -5.26 1.86 -11.73
C ALA A 30 -4.09 1.86 -10.74
N GLY A 31 -2.92 2.35 -11.14
CA GLY A 31 -1.73 2.59 -10.32
C GLY A 31 -2.05 3.54 -9.18
N TYR A 32 -2.70 4.66 -9.47
CA TYR A 32 -3.08 5.66 -8.47
C TYR A 32 -3.98 5.07 -7.36
N PHE A 33 -5.03 4.32 -7.71
CA PHE A 33 -6.02 3.82 -6.75
C PHE A 33 -5.72 2.43 -6.18
N ALA A 34 -4.91 1.62 -6.84
CA ALA A 34 -4.62 0.24 -6.47
C ALA A 34 -3.13 -0.07 -6.64
N SER A 35 -2.63 -1.02 -5.84
CA SER A 35 -1.31 -1.61 -6.11
C SER A 35 -1.40 -2.39 -7.42
N VAL A 36 -0.80 -1.82 -8.48
CA VAL A 36 -0.63 -2.49 -9.76
C VAL A 36 0.51 -3.50 -9.61
N PRO A 37 0.36 -4.74 -10.12
CA PRO A 37 1.44 -5.71 -10.15
C PRO A 37 2.69 -5.12 -10.82
N ALA A 38 3.87 -5.41 -10.27
CA ALA A 38 5.13 -4.86 -10.77
C ALA A 38 5.34 -5.08 -12.28
N ASP A 39 4.83 -6.19 -12.85
CA ASP A 39 4.89 -6.45 -14.29
C ASP A 39 4.15 -5.40 -15.13
N LEU A 40 2.96 -5.01 -14.69
CA LEU A 40 2.12 -4.04 -15.39
C LEU A 40 2.66 -2.62 -15.20
N ASP A 41 3.17 -2.33 -14.00
CA ASP A 41 3.90 -1.09 -13.71
C ASP A 41 5.11 -0.94 -14.65
N TRP A 42 5.91 -1.99 -14.80
CA TRP A 42 7.04 -1.99 -15.72
C TRP A 42 6.63 -1.80 -17.20
N ILE A 43 5.54 -2.44 -17.63
CA ILE A 43 5.00 -2.23 -18.99
C ILE A 43 4.59 -0.78 -19.19
N ASP A 44 3.91 -0.19 -18.21
CA ASP A 44 3.43 1.19 -18.26
C ASP A 44 4.59 2.16 -18.53
N HIS A 45 5.60 2.11 -17.67
CA HIS A 45 6.81 2.93 -17.79
C HIS A 45 7.53 2.69 -19.12
N THR A 46 7.72 1.43 -19.53
CA THR A 46 8.41 1.08 -20.78
C THR A 46 7.67 1.61 -22.01
N VAL A 47 6.34 1.45 -22.07
CA VAL A 47 5.51 1.95 -23.17
C VAL A 47 5.51 3.47 -23.18
N SER A 48 5.44 4.12 -22.02
CA SER A 48 5.58 5.56 -21.85
C SER A 48 6.90 6.05 -22.47
N PHE A 49 8.06 5.46 -22.14
CA PHE A 49 9.34 5.86 -22.71
C PHE A 49 9.41 5.77 -24.24
N ILE A 50 8.86 4.70 -24.81
CA ILE A 50 8.79 4.50 -26.26
C ILE A 50 7.91 5.58 -26.90
N LEU A 51 6.75 5.86 -26.29
CA LEU A 51 5.81 6.88 -26.77
C LEU A 51 6.45 8.27 -26.74
N PHE A 52 7.15 8.63 -25.66
CA PHE A 52 7.84 9.93 -25.57
C PHE A 52 9.00 10.05 -26.54
N SER A 53 9.79 9.00 -26.71
CA SER A 53 10.84 8.96 -27.73
C SER A 53 10.28 9.18 -29.13
N TYR A 54 9.12 8.59 -29.42
CA TYR A 54 8.39 8.83 -30.66
C TYR A 54 7.85 10.26 -30.78
N LEU A 55 7.38 10.88 -29.70
CA LEU A 55 6.99 12.29 -29.68
C LEU A 55 8.18 13.19 -30.01
N PHE A 56 9.35 12.97 -29.41
CA PHE A 56 10.57 13.72 -29.75
C PHE A 56 10.99 13.55 -31.21
N TYR A 57 10.81 12.37 -31.79
CA TYR A 57 11.01 12.16 -33.23
C TYR A 57 10.07 13.07 -34.06
N LYS A 58 8.79 13.17 -33.69
CA LYS A 58 7.81 14.05 -34.37
C LYS A 58 8.08 15.54 -34.17
N LEU A 59 8.72 15.93 -33.08
CA LEU A 59 9.11 17.31 -32.79
C LEU A 59 10.24 17.83 -33.70
N ASN A 60 10.91 16.94 -34.44
CA ASN A 60 12.01 17.26 -35.35
C ASN A 60 13.16 18.01 -34.66
N ILE A 61 13.89 17.35 -33.76
CA ILE A 61 15.02 17.90 -33.00
C ILE A 61 15.98 18.74 -33.87
N THR A 62 16.35 18.25 -35.04
CA THR A 62 17.20 18.98 -36.01
C THR A 62 16.67 20.36 -36.39
N SER A 63 15.35 20.54 -36.48
CA SER A 63 14.72 21.83 -36.73
C SER A 63 14.92 22.79 -35.58
N ILE A 64 14.84 22.31 -34.34
CA ILE A 64 15.02 23.12 -33.13
C ILE A 64 16.49 23.55 -33.02
N LEU A 65 17.40 22.58 -33.20
CA LEU A 65 18.82 22.79 -33.00
C LEU A 65 19.49 23.57 -34.14
N PHE A 66 19.08 23.33 -35.39
CA PHE A 66 19.79 23.83 -36.58
C PHE A 66 18.92 24.59 -37.58
N GLY A 67 17.61 24.64 -37.38
CA GLY A 67 16.68 25.39 -38.25
C GLY A 67 16.29 24.67 -39.54
N LYS A 68 16.88 23.49 -39.80
CA LYS A 68 16.53 22.62 -40.94
C LYS A 68 16.10 21.24 -40.45
N THR A 69 15.07 20.69 -41.07
CA THR A 69 14.56 19.35 -40.75
C THR A 69 15.35 18.28 -41.49
N SER A 70 15.78 17.23 -40.79
CA SER A 70 16.34 16.03 -41.39
C SER A 70 15.76 14.79 -40.71
N LYS A 71 14.86 14.09 -41.40
CA LYS A 71 14.18 12.90 -40.85
C LYS A 71 15.15 11.80 -40.45
N PHE A 72 16.14 11.52 -41.31
CA PHE A 72 17.17 10.53 -41.03
C PHE A 72 17.98 10.90 -39.78
N ALA A 73 18.43 12.16 -39.68
CA ALA A 73 19.20 12.59 -38.52
C ALA A 73 18.36 12.58 -37.24
N ASN A 74 17.08 12.99 -37.29
CA ASN A 74 16.18 12.88 -36.14
C ASN A 74 16.04 11.43 -35.67
N LEU A 75 15.85 10.47 -36.57
CA LEU A 75 15.74 9.05 -36.21
C LEU A 75 17.01 8.55 -35.52
N VAL A 76 18.19 8.82 -36.09
CA VAL A 76 19.47 8.40 -35.51
C VAL A 76 19.71 9.06 -34.15
N ILE A 77 19.39 10.34 -34.00
CA ILE A 77 19.49 11.06 -32.72
C ILE A 77 18.61 10.38 -31.66
N ILE A 78 17.34 10.07 -31.97
CA ILE A 78 16.42 9.44 -31.01
C ILE A 78 16.88 8.04 -30.63
N ILE A 79 17.32 7.22 -31.58
CA ILE A 79 17.86 5.88 -31.28
C ILE A 79 19.08 6.00 -30.37
N SER A 80 19.95 6.98 -30.63
CA SER A 80 21.15 7.21 -29.82
C SER A 80 20.79 7.66 -28.41
N TYR A 81 19.85 8.59 -28.27
CA TYR A 81 19.38 9.07 -26.96
C TYR A 81 18.66 7.99 -26.16
N PHE A 82 17.79 7.22 -26.81
CA PHE A 82 17.13 6.08 -26.17
C PHE A 82 18.14 5.03 -25.72
N SER A 83 19.20 4.79 -26.50
CA SER A 83 20.28 3.87 -26.09
C SER A 83 21.03 4.37 -24.85
N LEU A 84 21.26 5.68 -24.72
CA LEU A 84 21.87 6.25 -23.51
C LEU A 84 20.96 6.14 -22.28
N PHE A 85 19.65 6.39 -22.46
CA PHE A 85 18.62 6.28 -21.42
C PHE A 85 18.29 4.81 -21.05
N PHE A 86 18.58 3.85 -21.93
CA PHE A 86 18.20 2.46 -21.72
C PHE A 86 18.82 1.85 -20.44
N LYS A 87 19.94 2.41 -19.94
CA LYS A 87 20.51 2.03 -18.65
C LYS A 87 19.53 2.22 -17.49
N ASP A 88 18.70 3.25 -17.54
CA ASP A 88 17.77 3.62 -16.47
C ASP A 88 16.57 2.66 -16.52
N VAL A 89 16.10 2.32 -17.73
CA VAL A 89 15.12 1.24 -17.96
C VAL A 89 15.63 -0.10 -17.40
N ILE A 90 16.87 -0.48 -17.70
CA ILE A 90 17.45 -1.73 -17.19
C ILE A 90 17.59 -1.68 -15.66
N SER A 91 18.05 -0.57 -15.11
CA SER A 91 18.22 -0.41 -13.66
C SER A 91 16.87 -0.53 -12.95
N TYR A 92 15.84 0.15 -13.44
CA TYR A 92 14.46 0.02 -12.98
C TYR A 92 13.97 -1.44 -13.07
N THR A 93 14.24 -2.11 -14.20
CA THR A 93 13.89 -3.53 -14.38
C THR A 93 14.62 -4.43 -13.37
N SER A 94 15.92 -4.19 -13.14
CA SER A 94 16.77 -4.97 -12.23
C SER A 94 16.20 -5.05 -10.82
N LEU A 95 15.62 -3.93 -10.37
CA LEU A 95 15.10 -3.76 -9.02
C LEU A 95 13.69 -4.31 -8.85
N ASN A 96 12.83 -4.19 -9.86
CA ASN A 96 11.45 -4.64 -9.73
C ASN A 96 11.24 -6.12 -10.04
N ALA A 97 12.22 -6.78 -10.60
CA ALA A 97 11.98 -8.08 -11.18
C ALA A 97 11.84 -9.24 -10.20
N PHE A 98 12.28 -9.10 -8.95
CA PHE A 98 11.91 -10.08 -7.92
C PHE A 98 10.40 -10.00 -7.57
N LYS A 99 9.71 -8.93 -7.97
CA LYS A 99 8.27 -8.71 -7.76
C LYS A 99 7.42 -9.13 -8.97
N PHE A 100 8.03 -9.52 -10.10
CA PHE A 100 7.33 -9.95 -11.32
C PHE A 100 6.73 -11.35 -11.15
N ASN A 101 5.45 -11.50 -11.52
CA ASN A 101 4.67 -12.72 -11.28
C ASN A 101 3.81 -13.15 -12.48
N ILE A 102 3.53 -12.25 -13.44
CA ILE A 102 2.49 -12.47 -14.45
C ILE A 102 3.06 -12.95 -15.79
N ILE A 103 4.22 -12.43 -16.22
CA ILE A 103 4.69 -12.62 -17.60
C ILE A 103 5.98 -13.43 -17.64
N LYS A 104 5.87 -14.76 -17.71
CA LYS A 104 7.02 -15.69 -17.80
C LYS A 104 8.02 -15.38 -18.92
N PHE A 105 7.57 -14.76 -20.03
CA PHE A 105 8.46 -14.31 -21.10
C PHE A 105 9.40 -13.18 -20.63
N VAL A 106 8.90 -12.29 -19.77
CA VAL A 106 9.68 -11.22 -19.16
C VAL A 106 10.77 -11.82 -18.28
N ASP A 107 10.52 -12.93 -17.56
CA ASP A 107 11.53 -13.57 -16.71
C ASP A 107 12.82 -13.93 -17.46
N THR A 108 12.73 -14.47 -18.69
CA THR A 108 13.93 -14.86 -19.45
C THR A 108 14.69 -13.65 -19.98
N PHE A 109 13.96 -12.68 -20.52
CA PHE A 109 14.53 -11.41 -20.99
C PHE A 109 15.15 -10.62 -19.82
N TYR A 110 14.50 -10.68 -18.67
CA TYR A 110 14.94 -10.08 -17.42
C TYR A 110 16.21 -10.73 -16.89
N LEU A 111 16.21 -12.06 -16.71
CA LEU A 111 17.36 -12.80 -16.21
C LEU A 111 18.58 -12.54 -17.09
N PHE A 112 18.38 -12.38 -18.39
CA PHE A 112 19.45 -11.95 -19.30
C PHE A 112 20.04 -10.59 -18.88
N PHE A 113 19.22 -9.54 -18.71
CA PHE A 113 19.74 -8.22 -18.32
C PHE A 113 20.25 -8.16 -16.89
N SER A 114 19.59 -8.82 -15.95
CA SER A 114 20.02 -8.89 -14.55
C SER A 114 21.41 -9.54 -14.43
N ASN A 115 21.60 -10.67 -15.12
CA ASN A 115 22.90 -11.35 -15.15
C ASN A 115 23.97 -10.60 -15.94
N ASN A 116 23.58 -9.64 -16.78
CA ASN A 116 24.49 -8.87 -17.65
C ASN A 116 24.34 -7.35 -17.47
N LEU A 117 23.99 -6.89 -16.26
CA LEU A 117 23.61 -5.48 -16.00
C LEU A 117 24.74 -4.53 -16.42
N LEU A 118 25.95 -4.78 -15.94
CA LEU A 118 27.13 -3.97 -16.25
C LEU A 118 27.43 -3.97 -17.76
N THR A 119 27.49 -5.14 -18.38
CA THR A 119 27.79 -5.27 -19.82
C THR A 119 26.75 -4.58 -20.67
N THR A 120 25.47 -4.72 -20.34
CA THR A 120 24.38 -4.10 -21.09
C THR A 120 24.44 -2.58 -20.97
N ASN A 121 24.63 -2.04 -19.76
CA ASN A 121 24.76 -0.60 -19.53
C ASN A 121 25.96 -0.01 -20.29
N LEU A 122 27.10 -0.71 -20.31
CA LEU A 122 28.27 -0.29 -21.09
C LEU A 122 27.99 -0.30 -22.60
N VAL A 123 27.41 -1.38 -23.12
CA VAL A 123 27.13 -1.53 -24.56
C VAL A 123 26.14 -0.49 -25.04
N THR A 124 25.04 -0.26 -24.32
CA THR A 124 24.00 0.70 -24.69
C THR A 124 24.54 2.13 -24.62
N PHE A 125 25.36 2.44 -23.61
CA PHE A 125 26.07 3.70 -23.51
C PHE A 125 26.99 3.94 -24.72
N TYR A 126 27.84 2.97 -25.08
CA TYR A 126 28.74 3.10 -26.23
C TYR A 126 27.99 3.24 -27.55
N ILE A 127 26.91 2.49 -27.77
CA ILE A 127 26.05 2.62 -28.95
C ILE A 127 25.47 4.04 -29.02
N GLY A 128 24.98 4.57 -27.90
CA GLY A 128 24.45 5.92 -27.81
C GLY A 128 25.48 6.99 -28.15
N ILE A 129 26.65 6.97 -27.53
CA ILE A 129 27.72 7.95 -27.78
C ILE A 129 28.27 7.83 -29.21
N ALA A 130 28.49 6.61 -29.71
CA ALA A 130 28.95 6.39 -31.09
C ALA A 130 27.92 6.92 -32.11
N GLY A 131 26.63 6.72 -31.84
CA GLY A 131 25.54 7.26 -32.65
C GLY A 131 25.52 8.79 -32.69
N ILE A 132 25.64 9.46 -31.52
CA ILE A 132 25.74 10.93 -31.42
C ILE A 132 26.98 11.45 -32.16
N PHE A 133 28.12 10.77 -32.01
CA PHE A 133 29.37 11.14 -32.69
C PHE A 133 29.23 11.05 -34.21
N ALA A 134 28.75 9.91 -34.72
CA ALA A 134 28.55 9.68 -36.15
C ALA A 134 27.56 10.68 -36.76
N ILE A 135 26.43 10.93 -36.09
CA ILE A 135 25.45 11.92 -36.58
C ILE A 135 26.01 13.34 -36.48
N GLY A 136 26.83 13.66 -35.49
CA GLY A 136 27.54 14.93 -35.40
C GLY A 136 28.43 15.20 -36.62
N ILE A 137 29.18 14.19 -37.09
CA ILE A 137 30.00 14.29 -38.31
C ILE A 137 29.10 14.51 -39.53
N TYR A 138 28.02 13.74 -39.65
CA TYR A 138 27.06 13.86 -40.75
C TYR A 138 26.45 15.27 -40.81
N LEU A 139 25.96 15.79 -39.68
CA LEU A 139 25.33 17.10 -39.55
C LEU A 139 26.32 18.23 -39.87
N THR A 140 27.58 18.08 -39.45
CA THR A 140 28.65 19.04 -39.76
C THR A 140 28.81 19.22 -41.26
N LYS A 141 28.76 18.12 -42.03
CA LYS A 141 28.92 18.12 -43.49
C LYS A 141 27.66 18.50 -44.25
N LYS A 142 26.47 18.09 -43.78
CA LYS A 142 25.23 18.13 -44.57
C LYS A 142 24.24 19.21 -44.16
N ILE A 143 24.26 19.66 -42.90
CA ILE A 143 23.33 20.69 -42.43
C ILE A 143 23.99 22.06 -42.44
N GLU A 144 23.34 22.98 -43.15
CA GLU A 144 23.57 24.42 -42.99
C GLU A 144 22.70 24.92 -41.85
N ILE A 145 23.31 25.71 -40.97
CA ILE A 145 22.64 26.31 -39.82
C ILE A 145 21.83 27.50 -40.34
N SER A 146 20.51 27.47 -40.16
CA SER A 146 19.62 28.56 -40.57
C SER A 146 19.01 29.29 -39.37
N HIS A 147 18.69 30.55 -39.55
CA HIS A 147 17.84 31.31 -38.63
C HIS A 147 16.36 31.00 -38.91
N PRO A 148 15.51 30.80 -37.89
CA PRO A 148 15.83 30.69 -36.46
C PRO A 148 16.29 29.28 -36.04
N SER A 149 17.29 29.18 -35.14
CA SER A 149 17.71 27.91 -34.51
C SER A 149 18.55 28.14 -33.25
N PHE A 150 18.64 27.14 -32.37
CA PHE A 150 19.42 27.26 -31.13
C PHE A 150 20.91 27.45 -31.38
N LEU A 151 21.50 26.71 -32.32
CA LEU A 151 22.93 26.88 -32.63
C LEU A 151 23.22 28.27 -33.22
N TYR A 152 22.29 28.83 -34.01
CA TYR A 152 22.41 30.20 -34.51
C TYR A 152 22.26 31.25 -33.39
N ALA A 153 21.39 31.00 -32.40
CA ALA A 153 21.23 31.89 -31.24
C ALA A 153 22.50 32.00 -30.39
N ILE A 154 23.22 30.88 -30.22
CA ILE A 154 24.51 30.83 -29.53
C ILE A 154 25.63 31.41 -30.41
N TYR A 155 25.67 31.02 -31.70
CA TYR A 155 26.76 31.34 -32.62
C TYR A 155 26.24 31.91 -33.94
N GLN A 156 26.20 33.24 -34.03
CA GLN A 156 25.69 33.96 -35.21
C GLN A 156 26.66 33.99 -36.39
N LYS A 157 27.96 33.76 -36.16
CA LYS A 157 28.99 33.84 -37.20
C LYS A 157 29.09 32.51 -37.97
N LYS A 158 29.68 32.54 -39.17
CA LYS A 158 30.07 31.29 -39.85
C LYS A 158 31.25 30.65 -39.11
N PHE A 159 31.19 29.33 -38.91
CA PHE A 159 32.28 28.59 -38.30
C PHE A 159 33.55 28.65 -39.16
N ARG A 160 34.69 28.95 -38.54
CA ARG A 160 35.99 29.05 -39.23
C ARG A 160 36.52 27.69 -39.72
N ASN A 161 36.22 26.61 -38.99
CA ASN A 161 36.67 25.25 -39.31
C ASN A 161 35.54 24.25 -38.99
N ASN A 162 35.45 23.20 -39.82
CA ASN A 162 34.57 22.05 -39.62
C ASN A 162 34.80 21.34 -38.28
N LEU A 163 36.02 21.35 -37.75
CA LEU A 163 36.30 20.76 -36.42
C LEU A 163 35.55 21.51 -35.31
N ILE A 164 35.60 22.85 -35.30
CA ILE A 164 34.88 23.66 -34.30
C ILE A 164 33.38 23.47 -34.48
N LYS A 165 32.89 23.47 -35.73
CA LYS A 165 31.48 23.19 -36.03
C LYS A 165 31.06 21.82 -35.49
N PHE A 166 31.88 20.79 -35.70
CA PHE A 166 31.63 19.43 -35.21
C PHE A 166 31.57 19.39 -33.69
N VAL A 167 32.58 19.94 -32.99
CA VAL A 167 32.62 19.97 -31.52
C VAL A 167 31.41 20.71 -30.95
N SER A 168 31.04 21.86 -31.53
CA SER A 168 29.84 22.60 -31.12
C SER A 168 28.55 21.81 -31.34
N ILE A 169 28.41 21.11 -32.48
CA ILE A 169 27.25 20.24 -32.76
C ILE A 169 27.21 19.06 -31.78
N PHE A 170 28.36 18.43 -31.51
CA PHE A 170 28.46 17.27 -30.62
C PHE A 170 28.11 17.63 -29.18
N ILE A 171 28.71 18.71 -28.63
CA ILE A 171 28.36 19.23 -27.30
C ILE A 171 26.90 19.64 -27.24
N LEU A 172 26.36 20.24 -28.32
CA LEU A 172 24.96 20.62 -28.37
C LEU A 172 24.01 19.40 -28.31
N LEU A 173 24.31 18.34 -29.06
CA LEU A 173 23.52 17.10 -29.01
C LEU A 173 23.60 16.46 -27.63
N LEU A 174 24.78 16.38 -27.04
CA LEU A 174 24.95 15.87 -25.66
C LEU A 174 24.18 16.72 -24.65
N GLY A 175 24.26 18.04 -24.73
CA GLY A 175 23.51 18.95 -23.85
C GLY A 175 22.00 18.84 -24.03
N PHE A 176 21.51 18.66 -25.26
CA PHE A 176 20.09 18.43 -25.50
C PHE A 176 19.63 17.07 -24.98
N TYR A 177 20.44 16.02 -25.14
CA TYR A 177 20.17 14.73 -24.51
C TYR A 177 20.03 14.91 -22.99
N TYR A 178 21.07 15.46 -22.36
CA TYR A 178 21.16 15.53 -20.91
C TYR A 178 20.10 16.45 -20.27
N PHE A 179 19.89 17.67 -20.79
CA PHE A 179 18.97 18.64 -20.15
C PHE A 179 17.53 18.61 -20.64
N VAL A 180 17.26 18.00 -21.78
CA VAL A 180 15.92 18.03 -22.38
C VAL A 180 15.38 16.62 -22.48
N TYR A 181 16.08 15.71 -23.16
CA TYR A 181 15.56 14.37 -23.38
C TYR A 181 15.56 13.53 -22.10
N ASN A 182 16.68 13.46 -21.38
CA ASN A 182 16.85 12.68 -20.16
C ASN A 182 15.89 13.18 -19.07
N ILE A 183 15.96 14.48 -18.75
CA ILE A 183 15.08 15.10 -17.75
C ILE A 183 13.60 14.93 -18.10
N ILE A 184 13.19 15.06 -19.38
CA ILE A 184 11.77 14.86 -19.73
C ILE A 184 11.36 13.41 -19.55
N LEU A 185 12.20 12.43 -19.90
CA LEU A 185 11.87 11.01 -19.70
C LEU A 185 11.80 10.66 -18.21
N GLU A 186 12.80 11.04 -17.43
CA GLU A 186 12.83 10.85 -15.97
C GLU A 186 11.66 11.59 -15.30
N TRP A 187 11.38 12.83 -15.69
CA TRP A 187 10.24 13.59 -15.13
C TRP A 187 8.92 12.90 -15.35
N LEU A 188 8.69 12.43 -16.59
CA LEU A 188 7.40 11.88 -16.95
C LEU A 188 7.15 10.52 -16.31
N GLU A 189 8.21 9.74 -16.13
CA GLU A 189 8.24 8.52 -15.31
C GLU A 189 7.80 8.81 -13.87
N PHE A 190 8.52 9.68 -13.15
CA PHE A 190 8.35 9.78 -11.70
C PHE A 190 7.22 10.74 -11.26
N THR A 191 6.85 11.69 -12.12
CA THR A 191 6.00 12.83 -11.71
C THR A 191 4.63 12.86 -12.39
N ILE A 192 4.51 12.35 -13.61
CA ILE A 192 3.28 12.53 -14.41
C ILE A 192 2.32 11.34 -14.35
N ASP A 193 2.79 10.09 -14.21
CA ASP A 193 1.93 8.93 -14.46
C ASP A 193 0.71 8.86 -13.51
N ASP A 194 0.90 8.75 -12.19
CA ASP A 194 -0.25 8.61 -11.30
C ASP A 194 -0.89 9.96 -10.90
N PRO A 195 -0.15 10.96 -10.37
CA PRO A 195 -0.78 12.11 -9.72
C PRO A 195 -1.32 13.15 -10.69
N VAL A 196 -0.63 13.39 -11.81
CA VAL A 196 -1.06 14.39 -12.80
C VAL A 196 -2.23 13.86 -13.62
N ILE A 197 -2.25 12.56 -13.96
CA ILE A 197 -3.41 11.92 -14.58
C ILE A 197 -4.60 11.96 -13.61
N ALA A 198 -4.41 11.57 -12.34
CA ALA A 198 -5.47 11.62 -11.34
C ALA A 198 -5.96 13.06 -11.10
N THR A 199 -5.07 14.03 -10.91
CA THR A 199 -5.42 15.44 -10.71
C THR A 199 -6.08 16.03 -11.96
N GLY A 200 -5.58 15.68 -13.15
CA GLY A 200 -6.16 16.05 -14.44
C GLY A 200 -7.57 15.48 -14.61
N LEU A 201 -7.80 14.24 -14.18
CA LEU A 201 -9.10 13.57 -14.20
C LEU A 201 -10.07 14.14 -13.16
N VAL A 202 -9.62 14.40 -11.93
CA VAL A 202 -10.44 15.04 -10.88
C VAL A 202 -10.82 16.46 -11.31
N PHE A 203 -9.86 17.22 -11.83
CA PHE A 203 -10.12 18.55 -12.39
C PHE A 203 -11.09 18.47 -13.56
N PHE A 204 -10.97 17.44 -14.42
CA PHE A 204 -11.88 17.16 -15.53
C PHE A 204 -13.29 16.85 -15.06
N ILE A 205 -13.46 15.93 -14.11
CA ILE A 205 -14.76 15.57 -13.51
C ILE A 205 -15.37 16.81 -12.84
N TYR A 206 -14.60 17.58 -12.07
CA TYR A 206 -15.05 18.83 -11.44
C TYR A 206 -15.50 19.86 -12.48
N LYS A 207 -14.71 20.07 -13.55
CA LYS A 207 -15.05 20.99 -14.64
C LYS A 207 -16.29 20.56 -15.42
N ILE A 208 -16.46 19.26 -15.65
CA ILE A 208 -17.65 18.71 -16.29
C ILE A 208 -18.86 18.89 -15.37
N ALA A 209 -18.76 18.48 -14.10
CA ALA A 209 -19.84 18.63 -13.13
C ALA A 209 -20.29 20.10 -13.01
N LYS A 210 -19.34 21.05 -13.02
CA LYS A 210 -19.62 22.48 -12.89
C LYS A 210 -20.08 23.16 -14.18
N HIS A 211 -19.70 22.64 -15.36
CA HIS A 211 -19.90 23.32 -16.65
C HIS A 211 -20.38 22.39 -17.77
N TYR A 212 -21.10 21.32 -17.44
CA TYR A 212 -21.63 20.32 -18.37
C TYR A 212 -22.36 20.94 -19.56
N GLU A 213 -23.18 21.97 -19.34
CA GLU A 213 -23.93 22.66 -20.41
C GLU A 213 -23.06 23.43 -21.41
N LYS A 214 -21.82 23.77 -21.04
CA LYS A 214 -20.85 24.47 -21.91
C LYS A 214 -19.80 23.54 -22.49
N PHE A 215 -19.84 22.26 -22.13
CA PHE A 215 -18.85 21.27 -22.55
C PHE A 215 -19.23 20.71 -23.93
N HIS A 216 -18.81 21.41 -24.98
CA HIS A 216 -18.82 20.80 -26.32
C HIS A 216 -17.77 19.66 -26.37
N PRO A 217 -18.17 18.43 -26.72
CA PRO A 217 -17.29 17.25 -26.67
C PRO A 217 -16.01 17.38 -27.51
N SER A 218 -16.04 18.15 -28.60
CA SER A 218 -14.89 18.34 -29.50
C SER A 218 -13.75 19.20 -28.95
N ASN A 219 -13.82 19.72 -27.72
CA ASN A 219 -13.00 20.87 -27.34
C ASN A 219 -12.01 20.67 -26.18
N PHE A 220 -12.16 19.75 -25.22
CA PHE A 220 -11.29 19.80 -24.03
C PHE A 220 -9.99 19.00 -24.15
N ILE A 221 -10.03 17.72 -24.55
CA ILE A 221 -8.80 16.94 -24.83
C ILE A 221 -8.01 17.64 -25.94
N PHE A 222 -8.71 18.12 -26.97
CA PHE A 222 -8.12 18.95 -28.01
C PHE A 222 -7.54 20.25 -27.45
N LYS A 223 -8.21 20.95 -26.52
CA LYS A 223 -7.64 22.13 -25.84
C LYS A 223 -6.45 21.83 -24.95
N ILE A 224 -6.37 20.67 -24.29
CA ILE A 224 -5.19 20.26 -23.51
C ILE A 224 -4.05 19.98 -24.48
N GLY A 225 -4.30 19.24 -25.56
CA GLY A 225 -3.32 18.99 -26.62
C GLY A 225 -2.85 20.28 -27.30
N ASP A 226 -3.76 21.20 -27.61
CA ASP A 226 -3.47 22.52 -28.18
C ASP A 226 -2.74 23.42 -27.18
N PHE A 227 -3.11 23.36 -25.90
CA PHE A 227 -2.43 24.11 -24.84
C PHE A 227 -1.01 23.61 -24.68
N SER A 228 -0.81 22.30 -24.54
CA SER A 228 0.51 21.66 -24.41
C SER A 228 1.36 21.93 -25.64
N SER A 229 0.84 21.67 -26.84
CA SER A 229 1.58 21.89 -28.09
C SER A 229 1.85 23.38 -28.35
N GLY A 230 0.91 24.27 -28.03
CA GLY A 230 1.06 25.72 -28.15
C GLY A 230 2.06 26.29 -27.14
N TRP A 231 2.04 25.82 -25.91
CA TRP A 231 3.02 26.14 -24.88
C TRP A 231 4.41 25.64 -25.29
N TYR A 232 4.52 24.39 -25.72
CA TYR A 232 5.78 23.76 -26.14
C TYR A 232 6.42 24.48 -27.33
N ARG A 233 5.63 24.86 -28.35
CA ARG A 233 6.13 25.66 -29.48
C ARG A 233 6.65 27.02 -29.05
N ARG A 234 5.98 27.69 -28.12
CA ARG A 234 6.45 28.99 -27.58
C ARG A 234 7.71 28.81 -26.75
N PHE A 235 7.76 27.78 -25.91
CA PHE A 235 8.94 27.46 -25.10
C PHE A 235 10.15 27.17 -25.99
N ILE A 236 10.01 26.31 -27.01
CA ILE A 236 11.05 26.09 -28.02
C ILE A 236 11.49 27.39 -28.68
N SER A 237 10.54 28.26 -29.04
CA SER A 237 10.89 29.50 -29.73
C SER A 237 11.81 30.42 -28.91
N LEU A 238 11.85 30.28 -27.58
CA LEU A 238 12.81 31.01 -26.74
C LEU A 238 14.26 30.62 -27.03
N PHE A 239 14.51 29.37 -27.42
CA PHE A 239 15.84 28.86 -27.77
C PHE A 239 16.34 29.40 -29.11
N HIS A 240 15.46 29.93 -29.94
CA HIS A 240 15.80 30.36 -31.29
C HIS A 240 16.43 31.76 -31.37
N TYR A 241 16.30 32.57 -30.31
CA TYR A 241 16.78 33.94 -30.30
C TYR A 241 17.72 34.19 -29.11
N LYS A 242 18.83 34.86 -29.37
CA LYS A 242 19.86 35.16 -28.36
C LYS A 242 19.30 35.91 -27.16
N LYS A 243 18.37 36.85 -27.39
CA LYS A 243 17.78 37.68 -26.33
C LYS A 243 16.90 36.86 -25.38
N THR A 244 16.14 35.89 -25.88
CA THR A 244 15.23 35.05 -25.07
C THR A 244 15.89 33.80 -24.50
N LEU A 245 17.14 33.54 -24.85
CA LEU A 245 17.91 32.38 -24.41
C LEU A 245 18.02 32.28 -22.87
N PRO A 246 18.27 33.36 -22.11
CA PRO A 246 18.33 33.28 -20.66
C PRO A 246 17.00 32.85 -20.04
N LEU A 247 15.87 33.35 -20.57
CA LEU A 247 14.54 32.92 -20.17
C LEU A 247 14.26 31.45 -20.52
N ALA A 248 14.81 30.96 -21.65
CA ALA A 248 14.70 29.56 -22.06
C ALA A 248 15.45 28.62 -21.11
N ILE A 249 16.71 28.95 -20.80
CA ILE A 249 17.59 28.15 -19.92
C ILE A 249 17.05 28.16 -18.49
N SER A 250 16.67 29.32 -17.96
CA SER A 250 16.02 29.41 -16.64
C SER A 250 14.70 28.63 -16.60
N GLY A 251 13.97 28.56 -17.71
CA GLY A 251 12.76 27.76 -17.83
C GLY A 251 13.02 26.27 -17.72
N LEU A 252 14.06 25.73 -18.37
CA LEU A 252 14.48 24.34 -18.19
C LEU A 252 14.87 24.05 -16.74
N LEU A 253 15.63 24.95 -16.12
CA LEU A 253 16.05 24.82 -14.71
C LEU A 253 14.83 24.77 -13.77
N ILE A 254 13.82 25.58 -14.03
CA ILE A 254 12.59 25.64 -13.23
C ILE A 254 11.67 24.46 -13.48
N LEU A 255 11.64 23.93 -14.70
CA LEU A 255 10.92 22.68 -15.01
C LEU A 255 11.53 21.49 -14.26
N HIS A 256 12.85 21.48 -14.07
CA HIS A 256 13.52 20.50 -13.22
C HIS A 256 13.13 20.68 -11.74
N ALA A 257 13.06 21.90 -11.21
CA ALA A 257 12.51 22.10 -9.86
C ALA A 257 11.04 21.62 -9.71
N LEU A 258 10.25 21.75 -10.78
CA LEU A 258 8.86 21.29 -10.83
C LEU A 258 8.74 19.76 -10.80
N SER A 259 9.70 19.02 -11.38
CA SER A 259 9.73 17.56 -11.27
C SER A 259 9.87 17.14 -9.82
N ASP A 260 10.83 17.73 -9.14
CA ASP A 260 11.16 17.37 -7.77
C ASP A 260 10.03 17.79 -6.81
N LEU A 261 9.39 18.93 -7.07
CA LEU A 261 8.15 19.30 -6.36
C LEU A 261 7.09 18.20 -6.48
N GLY A 262 6.89 17.66 -7.67
CA GLY A 262 5.90 16.62 -7.90
C GLY A 262 6.28 15.30 -7.24
N VAL A 263 7.55 14.91 -7.23
CA VAL A 263 8.03 13.70 -6.54
C VAL A 263 7.92 13.85 -5.02
N PHE A 264 8.48 14.91 -4.43
CA PHE A 264 8.54 15.08 -2.98
C PHE A 264 7.22 15.57 -2.38
N ALA A 265 6.64 16.66 -2.90
CA ALA A 265 5.45 17.21 -2.26
C ALA A 265 4.27 16.24 -2.38
N TYR A 266 4.13 15.52 -3.49
CA TYR A 266 3.10 14.49 -3.59
C TYR A 266 3.32 13.39 -2.55
N SER A 267 4.50 12.77 -2.54
CA SER A 267 4.77 11.61 -1.67
C SER A 267 4.77 11.97 -0.18
N LEU A 268 5.14 13.21 0.18
CA LEU A 268 5.09 13.68 1.56
C LEU A 268 3.67 14.06 2.01
N ILE A 269 2.82 14.53 1.09
CA ILE A 269 1.43 14.91 1.41
C ILE A 269 0.51 13.69 1.46
N PHE A 270 0.69 12.75 0.53
CA PHE A 270 -0.18 11.59 0.37
C PHE A 270 0.48 10.31 0.88
N PHE A 271 -0.31 9.38 1.45
CA PHE A 271 0.17 8.14 2.08
C PHE A 271 0.84 7.11 1.15
N LYS A 272 1.03 7.41 -0.13
CA LYS A 272 1.56 6.43 -1.08
C LYS A 272 3.06 6.66 -1.23
N GLU A 273 3.84 5.67 -0.81
CA GLU A 273 5.26 5.57 -1.14
C GLU A 273 5.38 5.58 -2.67
N ASN A 274 5.98 6.64 -3.21
CA ASN A 274 6.41 6.65 -4.60
C ASN A 274 7.65 5.75 -4.70
N PHE A 275 7.83 5.07 -5.83
CA PHE A 275 9.00 4.24 -6.10
C PHE A 275 10.32 4.97 -5.79
N TYR A 276 10.37 6.28 -6.06
CA TYR A 276 11.51 7.11 -5.69
C TYR A 276 11.82 7.09 -4.18
N LEU A 277 10.81 7.11 -3.29
CA LEU A 277 11.01 7.00 -1.85
C LEU A 277 11.45 5.60 -1.40
N GLU A 278 11.14 4.54 -2.16
CA GLU A 278 11.61 3.18 -1.86
C GLU A 278 13.15 3.07 -2.00
N PHE A 279 13.75 3.88 -2.87
CA PHE A 279 15.21 3.98 -2.98
C PHE A 279 15.86 4.76 -1.86
N LEU A 280 15.17 5.80 -1.38
CA LEU A 280 15.71 6.60 -0.31
C LEU A 280 15.60 5.75 0.95
N SER A 281 16.70 5.11 1.35
CA SER A 281 16.78 4.20 2.51
C SER A 281 16.45 4.85 3.87
N GLY A 282 15.84 6.03 3.88
CA GLY A 282 15.43 6.79 5.05
C GLY A 282 13.98 6.53 5.44
N GLU A 283 13.68 6.77 6.72
CA GLU A 283 12.32 6.73 7.28
C GLU A 283 11.48 7.92 6.78
N HIS A 284 11.15 7.96 5.49
CA HIS A 284 10.21 8.95 4.96
C HIS A 284 8.80 8.65 5.49
N LYS A 285 8.36 9.41 6.50
CA LYS A 285 6.98 9.34 6.99
C LYS A 285 6.15 10.45 6.37
N PRO A 286 5.04 10.16 5.65
CA PRO A 286 4.15 11.21 5.14
C PRO A 286 3.69 12.15 6.27
N PHE A 287 3.53 13.44 5.98
CA PHE A 287 3.13 14.45 6.98
C PHE A 287 1.86 14.06 7.73
N LEU A 288 0.92 13.42 7.05
CA LEU A 288 -0.33 12.97 7.65
C LEU A 288 -0.11 11.80 8.62
N SER A 289 0.85 10.92 8.36
CA SER A 289 1.27 9.87 9.29
C SER A 289 1.91 10.47 10.54
N LEU A 290 2.86 11.40 10.35
CA LEU A 290 3.51 12.12 11.45
C LEU A 290 2.51 12.92 12.29
N PHE A 291 1.51 13.54 11.65
CA PHE A 291 0.41 14.20 12.34
C PHE A 291 -0.32 13.24 13.28
N PHE A 292 -0.72 12.05 12.80
CA PHE A 292 -1.43 11.08 13.65
C PHE A 292 -0.55 10.50 14.76
N GLU A 293 0.75 10.35 14.52
CA GLU A 293 1.73 9.93 15.52
C GLU A 293 1.90 10.98 16.63
N ASP A 294 2.15 12.24 16.26
CA ASP A 294 2.27 13.35 17.20
C ASP A 294 0.97 13.63 17.96
N ALA A 295 -0.17 13.49 17.27
CA ALA A 295 -1.49 13.64 17.84
C ALA A 295 -1.70 12.70 19.04
N LYS A 296 -1.30 11.42 18.94
CA LYS A 296 -1.46 10.45 20.05
C LYS A 296 -0.75 10.87 21.33
N ASN A 297 0.33 11.65 21.21
CA ASN A 297 1.16 12.08 22.33
C ASN A 297 0.82 13.50 22.81
N MET A 298 -0.27 14.11 22.33
CA MET A 298 -0.67 15.47 22.68
C MET A 298 -1.99 15.56 23.43
N PRO A 299 -2.14 16.59 24.29
CA PRO A 299 -3.42 16.87 24.92
C PRO A 299 -4.44 17.41 23.91
N SER A 300 -5.73 17.18 24.16
CA SER A 300 -6.78 17.43 23.16
C SER A 300 -6.88 18.86 22.66
N PHE A 301 -6.53 19.85 23.48
CA PHE A 301 -6.54 21.26 23.08
C PHE A 301 -5.48 21.61 22.03
N ALA A 302 -4.41 20.80 21.92
CA ALA A 302 -3.33 21.02 20.98
C ALA A 302 -3.57 20.38 19.59
N PHE A 303 -4.62 19.56 19.42
CA PHE A 303 -4.89 18.87 18.16
C PHE A 303 -5.12 19.82 16.97
N ILE A 304 -5.97 20.84 17.13
CA ILE A 304 -6.27 21.78 16.05
C ILE A 304 -5.02 22.62 15.70
N PRO A 305 -4.30 23.22 16.68
CA PRO A 305 -3.02 23.87 16.41
C PRO A 305 -2.00 22.96 15.73
N LEU A 306 -1.87 21.70 16.18
CA LEU A 306 -0.99 20.71 15.56
C LEU A 306 -1.30 20.54 14.07
N PHE A 307 -2.59 20.30 13.76
CA PHE A 307 -3.06 20.17 12.39
C PHE A 307 -2.75 21.42 11.55
N ILE A 308 -2.98 22.61 12.11
CA ILE A 308 -2.68 23.89 11.43
C ILE A 308 -1.19 24.02 11.13
N VAL A 309 -0.30 23.71 12.09
CA VAL A 309 1.16 23.84 11.89
C VAL A 309 1.66 22.85 10.84
N TYR A 310 1.14 21.61 10.84
CA TYR A 310 1.42 20.65 9.76
C TYR A 310 0.94 21.15 8.40
N LEU A 311 -0.31 21.63 8.31
CA LEU A 311 -0.86 22.16 7.07
C LEU A 311 -0.07 23.36 6.54
N LEU A 312 0.34 24.27 7.43
CA LEU A 312 1.15 25.43 7.08
C LEU A 312 2.57 25.04 6.64
N ASN A 313 3.17 23.99 7.22
CA ASN A 313 4.46 23.46 6.77
C ASN A 313 4.36 22.78 5.39
N ILE A 314 3.31 21.99 5.15
CA ILE A 314 3.01 21.45 3.81
C ILE A 314 2.87 22.60 2.80
N LEU A 315 2.11 23.63 3.18
CA LEU A 315 1.88 24.79 2.34
C LEU A 315 3.18 25.58 2.09
N SER A 316 4.09 25.68 3.07
CA SER A 316 5.36 26.38 2.88
C SER A 316 6.26 25.64 1.90
N LEU A 317 6.32 24.30 2.00
CA LEU A 317 7.06 23.45 1.06
C LEU A 317 6.56 23.70 -0.37
N VAL A 318 5.25 23.59 -0.57
CA VAL A 318 4.63 23.77 -1.90
C VAL A 318 4.82 25.21 -2.40
N ILE A 319 4.56 26.22 -1.57
CA ILE A 319 4.68 27.63 -1.97
C ILE A 319 6.12 27.99 -2.32
N PHE A 320 7.10 27.63 -1.50
CA PHE A 320 8.49 28.02 -1.74
C PHE A 320 9.05 27.40 -3.02
N LEU A 321 8.68 26.15 -3.32
CA LEU A 321 9.03 25.51 -4.59
C LEU A 321 8.25 26.10 -5.78
N LEU A 322 7.00 26.54 -5.60
CA LEU A 322 6.19 27.15 -6.65
C LEU A 322 6.55 28.61 -6.97
N ILE A 323 7.14 29.37 -6.04
CA ILE A 323 7.46 30.80 -6.28
C ILE A 323 8.36 31.00 -7.52
N PRO A 324 9.50 30.29 -7.68
CA PRO A 324 10.32 30.38 -8.90
C PRO A 324 9.51 30.10 -10.17
N ILE A 325 8.61 29.09 -10.13
CA ILE A 325 7.74 28.71 -11.24
C ILE A 325 6.76 29.83 -11.57
N ILE A 326 6.07 30.39 -10.58
CA ILE A 326 5.10 31.48 -10.77
C ILE A 326 5.79 32.72 -11.35
N VAL A 327 6.98 33.06 -10.84
CA VAL A 327 7.79 34.18 -11.33
C VAL A 327 8.16 33.97 -12.79
N TRP A 328 8.71 32.80 -13.13
CA TRP A 328 9.07 32.48 -14.50
C TRP A 328 7.88 32.43 -15.46
N VAL A 329 6.77 31.80 -15.06
CA VAL A 329 5.55 31.74 -15.88
C VAL A 329 4.99 33.14 -16.13
N GLY A 330 5.08 34.06 -15.16
CA GLY A 330 4.69 35.46 -15.35
C GLY A 330 5.55 36.16 -16.39
N MET A 331 6.88 36.01 -16.31
CA MET A 331 7.82 36.53 -17.30
C MET A 331 7.57 35.92 -18.69
N PHE A 332 7.46 34.59 -18.77
CA PHE A 332 7.17 33.85 -20.00
C PHE A 332 5.83 34.28 -20.65
N SER A 333 4.82 34.53 -19.82
CA SER A 333 3.51 34.96 -20.29
C SER A 333 3.44 36.45 -20.62
N GLN A 334 4.51 37.22 -20.33
CA GLN A 334 4.54 38.68 -20.38
C GLN A 334 3.39 39.33 -19.60
N LYS A 335 2.96 38.67 -18.52
CA LYS A 335 1.89 39.18 -17.65
C LYS A 335 2.55 39.75 -16.41
N GLY A 336 2.10 40.94 -16.00
CA GLY A 336 2.53 41.53 -14.74
C GLY A 336 2.34 40.52 -13.60
N LEU A 337 3.40 40.32 -12.83
CA LEU A 337 3.39 39.45 -11.67
C LEU A 337 2.56 40.09 -10.55
N HIS A 338 1.44 39.47 -10.19
CA HIS A 338 0.53 39.97 -9.17
C HIS A 338 0.01 38.83 -8.29
N PHE A 339 0.37 38.83 -7.01
CA PHE A 339 -0.32 38.01 -6.01
C PHE A 339 -1.63 38.68 -5.58
N LYS A 340 -2.66 37.90 -5.29
CA LYS A 340 -3.84 38.39 -4.57
C LYS A 340 -3.47 38.59 -3.09
N ARG A 341 -4.27 39.39 -2.37
CA ARG A 341 -4.04 39.63 -0.94
C ARG A 341 -4.09 38.33 -0.13
N ILE A 342 -5.00 37.44 -0.49
CA ILE A 342 -5.14 36.12 0.13
C ILE A 342 -3.93 35.22 -0.15
N ASP A 343 -3.30 35.31 -1.32
CA ASP A 343 -2.10 34.53 -1.62
C ASP A 343 -0.94 34.97 -0.69
N LEU A 344 -0.79 36.28 -0.47
CA LEU A 344 0.20 36.82 0.47
C LEU A 344 -0.08 36.38 1.92
N PHE A 345 -1.34 36.32 2.36
CA PHE A 345 -1.69 35.78 3.67
C PHE A 345 -1.09 34.38 3.86
N PHE A 346 -1.34 33.48 2.91
CA PHE A 346 -0.88 32.10 2.99
C PHE A 346 0.64 31.97 2.92
N VAL A 347 1.29 32.70 1.99
CA VAL A 347 2.76 32.70 1.85
C VAL A 347 3.44 33.05 3.18
N TYR A 348 2.97 34.10 3.85
CA TYR A 348 3.61 34.56 5.08
C TYR A 348 3.22 33.72 6.30
N SER A 349 1.98 33.25 6.42
CA SER A 349 1.61 32.31 7.47
C SER A 349 2.39 31.00 7.38
N SER A 350 2.53 30.43 6.18
CA SER A 350 3.28 29.20 5.97
C SER A 350 4.78 29.40 6.23
N ALA A 351 5.34 30.52 5.76
CA ALA A 351 6.75 30.85 5.98
C ALA A 351 7.09 30.98 7.47
N ILE A 352 6.26 31.67 8.25
CA ILE A 352 6.47 31.85 9.68
C ILE A 352 6.31 30.52 10.44
N ALA A 353 5.33 29.69 10.09
CA ALA A 353 5.17 28.38 10.71
C ALA A 353 6.43 27.52 10.51
N TYR A 354 6.94 27.45 9.28
CA TYR A 354 8.17 26.73 8.94
C TYR A 354 9.40 27.29 9.68
N MET A 355 9.57 28.62 9.72
CA MET A 355 10.71 29.23 10.40
C MET A 355 10.71 29.00 11.91
N LEU A 356 9.54 28.99 12.55
CA LEU A 356 9.42 28.81 13.99
C LEU A 356 9.47 27.34 14.42
N LEU A 357 8.88 26.45 13.62
CA LEU A 357 8.85 25.01 13.88
C LEU A 357 8.80 24.24 12.55
N PRO A 358 9.97 23.93 11.96
CA PRO A 358 10.05 23.30 10.65
C PRO A 358 9.57 21.85 10.74
N GLY A 359 8.60 21.49 9.90
CA GLY A 359 8.11 20.12 9.73
C GLY A 359 8.88 19.32 8.67
N TYR A 360 9.85 19.93 8.01
CA TYR A 360 10.72 19.25 7.04
C TYR A 360 12.12 19.89 7.00
N ILE A 361 13.10 19.12 6.52
CA ILE A 361 14.46 19.58 6.25
C ILE A 361 14.88 19.14 4.85
N ILE A 362 15.62 20.01 4.17
CA ILE A 362 16.25 19.71 2.89
C ILE A 362 17.70 19.29 3.13
N LYS A 363 18.10 18.14 2.60
CA LYS A 363 19.47 17.62 2.68
C LYS A 363 19.94 17.14 1.31
N PRO A 364 21.26 17.07 1.05
CA PRO A 364 21.76 16.34 -0.11
C PRO A 364 21.50 14.84 0.08
N LEU A 365 21.22 14.14 -1.01
CA LEU A 365 21.16 12.67 -0.98
C LEU A 365 22.52 12.08 -0.59
N SER A 366 22.48 11.13 0.35
CA SER A 366 23.70 10.52 0.92
C SER A 366 24.15 9.25 0.19
N GLU A 367 23.25 8.63 -0.59
CA GLU A 367 23.57 7.42 -1.33
C GLU A 367 24.39 7.72 -2.57
N SER A 368 25.53 7.04 -2.72
CA SER A 368 26.45 7.22 -3.85
C SER A 368 25.85 6.88 -5.23
N SER A 369 24.76 6.13 -5.27
CA SER A 369 24.11 5.68 -6.51
C SER A 369 23.13 6.70 -7.10
N ILE A 370 22.63 7.65 -6.30
CA ILE A 370 21.55 8.56 -6.69
C ILE A 370 21.98 10.00 -6.42
N THR A 371 21.77 10.86 -7.41
CA THR A 371 22.04 12.29 -7.27
C THR A 371 20.76 13.05 -7.01
N GLY A 372 20.82 14.02 -6.09
CA GLY A 372 19.74 14.97 -5.91
C GLY A 372 19.63 15.53 -4.51
N VAL A 373 18.42 15.98 -4.21
CA VAL A 373 18.04 16.56 -2.92
C VAL A 373 17.05 15.63 -2.28
N ASP A 374 17.16 15.49 -0.97
CA ASP A 374 16.15 14.83 -0.17
C ASP A 374 15.37 15.85 0.66
N ILE A 375 14.05 15.65 0.75
CA ILE A 375 13.14 16.43 1.59
C ILE A 375 12.56 15.50 2.64
N LEU A 376 13.17 15.52 3.82
CA LEU A 376 12.78 14.70 4.95
C LEU A 376 11.73 15.43 5.77
N SER A 377 10.55 14.85 5.90
CA SER A 377 9.54 15.25 6.89
C SER A 377 10.02 14.86 8.29
N ILE A 378 9.67 15.67 9.28
CA ILE A 378 10.11 15.49 10.67
C ILE A 378 8.90 15.69 11.58
N SER A 379 8.80 14.87 12.62
CA SER A 379 7.83 15.07 13.69
C SER A 379 7.99 16.48 14.28
N LEU A 380 6.87 17.19 14.47
CA LEU A 380 6.89 18.51 15.09
C LEU A 380 7.25 18.43 16.59
N LEU A 381 7.09 17.27 17.21
CA LEU A 381 7.55 17.00 18.59
C LEU A 381 9.06 16.89 18.69
N GLU A 382 9.71 16.31 17.67
CA GLU A 382 11.16 16.13 17.61
C GLU A 382 11.91 17.35 17.02
N SER A 383 11.21 18.17 16.24
CA SER A 383 11.77 19.35 15.60
C SER A 383 12.21 20.41 16.62
N LYS A 384 13.38 21.03 16.38
CA LYS A 384 13.91 22.13 17.19
C LYS A 384 13.17 23.42 16.84
N SER A 385 12.55 24.04 17.84
CA SER A 385 11.88 25.32 17.69
C SER A 385 12.76 26.47 18.16
N VAL A 386 12.66 27.62 17.49
CA VAL A 386 13.19 28.88 18.02
C VAL A 386 12.55 29.25 19.38
N LEU A 387 11.35 28.74 19.65
CA LEU A 387 10.60 28.97 20.88
C LEU A 387 10.92 27.97 22.01
N ASP A 388 11.80 26.99 21.79
CA ASP A 388 12.16 25.98 22.80
C ASP A 388 12.73 26.62 24.08
N ASN A 389 13.37 27.79 23.97
CA ASN A 389 13.90 28.53 25.12
C ASN A 389 12.83 29.30 25.92
N PHE A 390 11.64 29.51 25.36
CA PHE A 390 10.59 30.35 25.97
C PHE A 390 9.47 29.54 26.60
N PHE A 391 9.24 28.30 26.13
CA PHE A 391 8.18 27.44 26.62
C PHE A 391 8.75 26.06 26.98
N PRO A 392 8.50 25.55 28.19
CA PRO A 392 9.03 24.26 28.63
C PRO A 392 8.31 23.06 27.98
N ASN A 393 7.14 23.26 27.37
CA ASN A 393 6.31 22.19 26.83
C ASN A 393 6.05 22.37 25.33
N LYS A 394 6.34 21.34 24.53
CA LYS A 394 6.14 21.32 23.06
C LYS A 394 4.70 21.61 22.63
N SER A 395 3.70 21.17 23.40
CA SER A 395 2.29 21.46 23.10
C SER A 395 1.99 22.97 23.12
N MET A 396 2.55 23.71 24.08
CA MET A 396 2.40 25.17 24.17
C MET A 396 3.15 25.88 23.05
N ILE A 397 4.31 25.36 22.64
CA ILE A 397 5.05 25.85 21.47
C ILE A 397 4.20 25.74 20.22
N ILE A 398 3.56 24.59 19.97
CA ILE A 398 2.74 24.37 18.78
C ILE A 398 1.52 25.30 18.76
N VAL A 399 0.86 25.48 19.91
CA VAL A 399 -0.23 26.48 20.06
C VAL A 399 0.27 27.89 19.72
N ALA A 400 1.41 28.29 20.28
CA ALA A 400 2.00 29.60 20.03
C ALA A 400 2.38 29.80 18.56
N VAL A 401 3.04 28.81 17.94
CA VAL A 401 3.43 28.85 16.52
C VAL A 401 2.20 28.97 15.62
N SER A 402 1.14 28.19 15.88
CA SER A 402 -0.12 28.28 15.13
C SER A 402 -0.73 29.69 15.19
N LEU A 403 -0.83 30.26 16.40
CA LEU A 403 -1.42 31.59 16.60
C LEU A 403 -0.57 32.70 15.98
N ILE A 404 0.75 32.69 16.20
CA ILE A 404 1.69 33.66 15.64
C ILE A 404 1.65 33.63 14.11
N SER A 405 1.63 32.44 13.51
CA SER A 405 1.63 32.27 12.05
C SER A 405 0.35 32.82 11.40
N ILE A 406 -0.82 32.55 11.99
CA ILE A 406 -2.11 33.08 11.49
C ILE A 406 -2.17 34.59 11.69
N LEU A 407 -1.80 35.09 12.87
CA LEU A 407 -1.81 36.52 13.19
C LEU A 407 -0.89 37.29 12.24
N PHE A 408 0.31 36.78 11.98
CA PHE A 408 1.25 37.38 11.05
C PHE A 408 0.68 37.45 9.63
N GLY A 409 0.08 36.35 9.15
CA GLY A 409 -0.64 36.36 7.87
C GLY A 409 -1.75 37.40 7.82
N LEU A 410 -2.57 37.54 8.87
CA LEU A 410 -3.65 38.54 8.95
C LEU A 410 -3.11 39.97 8.88
N ILE A 411 -2.02 40.25 9.59
CA ILE A 411 -1.33 41.56 9.52
C ILE A 411 -0.90 41.84 8.08
N ILE A 412 -0.27 40.87 7.41
CA ILE A 412 0.14 41.00 6.01
C ILE A 412 -1.08 41.20 5.08
N TYR A 413 -2.17 40.47 5.30
CA TYR A 413 -3.40 40.63 4.53
C TYR A 413 -3.94 42.07 4.63
N ILE A 414 -3.99 42.64 5.84
CA ILE A 414 -4.45 44.02 6.09
C ILE A 414 -3.48 45.02 5.44
N LEU A 415 -2.17 44.88 5.66
CA LEU A 415 -1.13 45.76 5.11
C LEU A 415 -1.10 45.73 3.57
N SER A 416 -1.39 44.58 2.96
CA SER A 416 -1.49 44.42 1.50
C SER A 416 -2.67 45.17 0.87
N SER A 417 -3.47 45.88 1.68
CA SER A 417 -4.50 46.80 1.20
C SER A 417 -3.92 47.98 0.44
N SER A 418 -2.75 48.46 0.85
CA SER A 418 -1.98 49.47 0.12
C SER A 418 -1.22 48.85 -1.05
N GLN A 419 -1.44 49.35 -2.26
CA GLN A 419 -0.77 48.84 -3.48
C GLN A 419 0.76 48.96 -3.40
N LYS A 420 1.29 50.01 -2.76
CA LYS A 420 2.74 50.19 -2.57
C LYS A 420 3.30 49.09 -1.66
N ILE A 421 2.70 48.89 -0.49
CA ILE A 421 3.12 47.86 0.47
C ILE A 421 2.97 46.47 -0.14
N LYS A 422 1.86 46.20 -0.84
CA LYS A 422 1.63 44.94 -1.55
C LYS A 422 2.75 44.62 -2.54
N LYS A 423 3.26 45.63 -3.27
CA LYS A 423 4.38 45.45 -4.21
C LYS A 423 5.68 45.09 -3.49
N GLU A 424 5.97 45.73 -2.36
CA GLU A 424 7.16 45.41 -1.55
C GLU A 424 7.05 44.00 -0.92
N LEU A 425 5.89 43.65 -0.36
CA LEU A 425 5.62 42.31 0.18
C LEU A 425 5.75 41.22 -0.89
N TYR A 426 5.28 41.51 -2.11
CA TYR A 426 5.49 40.64 -3.26
C TYR A 426 6.99 40.43 -3.53
N ALA A 427 7.78 41.52 -3.59
CA ALA A 427 9.21 41.43 -3.83
C ALA A 427 9.93 40.64 -2.73
N ILE A 428 9.59 40.86 -1.46
CA ILE A 428 10.11 40.10 -0.32
C ILE A 428 9.74 38.62 -0.43
N SER A 429 8.51 38.29 -0.83
CA SER A 429 8.08 36.90 -1.04
C SER A 429 8.88 36.22 -2.15
N VAL A 430 9.12 36.93 -3.26
CA VAL A 430 9.97 36.43 -4.35
C VAL A 430 11.40 36.20 -3.87
N ILE A 431 12.00 37.16 -3.15
CA ILE A 431 13.35 37.00 -2.58
C ILE A 431 13.41 35.80 -1.64
N GLY A 432 12.43 35.64 -0.73
CA GLY A 432 12.36 34.50 0.18
C GLY A 432 12.28 33.15 -0.55
N GLY A 433 11.40 33.04 -1.55
CA GLY A 433 11.30 31.84 -2.39
C GLY A 433 12.55 31.56 -3.21
N LEU A 434 13.22 32.59 -3.73
CA LEU A 434 14.50 32.44 -4.45
C LEU A 434 15.64 32.02 -3.53
N THR A 435 15.69 32.51 -2.30
CA THR A 435 16.67 32.07 -1.30
C THR A 435 16.48 30.59 -0.99
N PHE A 436 15.24 30.16 -0.74
CA PHE A 436 14.92 28.74 -0.55
C PHE A 436 15.33 27.90 -1.76
N TYR A 437 14.99 28.37 -2.96
CA TYR A 437 15.37 27.70 -4.20
C TYR A 437 16.89 27.67 -4.44
N SER A 438 17.63 28.68 -3.98
CA SER A 438 19.10 28.68 -4.03
C SER A 438 19.69 27.59 -3.15
N VAL A 439 19.16 27.42 -1.93
CA VAL A 439 19.58 26.36 -1.00
C VAL A 439 19.26 24.99 -1.59
N TYR A 440 18.07 24.85 -2.17
CA TYR A 440 17.67 23.65 -2.90
C TYR A 440 18.67 23.29 -4.02
N LEU A 441 18.94 24.24 -4.93
CA LEU A 441 19.87 24.04 -6.03
C LEU A 441 21.30 23.77 -5.55
N TYR A 442 21.72 24.39 -4.46
CA TYR A 442 23.02 24.14 -3.86
C TYR A 442 23.17 22.69 -3.40
N TYR A 443 22.19 22.15 -2.65
CA TYR A 443 22.24 20.76 -2.21
C TYR A 443 22.14 19.78 -3.38
N PHE A 444 21.29 20.08 -4.37
CA PHE A 444 21.17 19.27 -5.58
C PHE A 444 22.53 19.18 -6.29
N PHE A 445 23.12 20.35 -6.52
CA PHE A 445 24.38 20.46 -7.25
C PHE A 445 25.56 19.87 -6.46
N ALA A 446 25.56 19.99 -5.13
CA ALA A 446 26.56 19.36 -4.28
C ALA A 446 26.53 17.83 -4.38
N SER A 447 25.34 17.21 -4.30
CA SER A 447 25.16 15.77 -4.50
C SER A 447 25.60 15.35 -5.91
N LEU A 448 25.19 16.10 -6.93
CA LEU A 448 25.57 15.87 -8.33
C LEU A 448 27.09 15.94 -8.54
N LEU A 449 27.77 16.91 -7.91
CA LEU A 449 29.22 17.08 -7.97
C LEU A 449 29.96 15.88 -7.38
N VAL A 450 29.54 15.41 -6.20
CA VAL A 450 30.13 14.24 -5.54
C VAL A 450 30.00 13.02 -6.44
N TYR A 451 28.80 12.76 -6.96
CA TYR A 451 28.56 11.65 -7.87
C TYR A 451 29.44 11.69 -9.12
N PHE A 452 29.51 12.83 -9.82
CA PHE A 452 30.36 12.93 -11.01
C PHE A 452 31.83 12.78 -10.64
N TYR A 453 32.28 13.38 -9.55
CA TYR A 453 33.67 13.31 -9.12
C TYR A 453 34.09 11.86 -8.85
N ASP A 454 33.30 11.13 -8.06
CA ASP A 454 33.58 9.74 -7.69
C ASP A 454 33.58 8.82 -8.92
N ASN A 455 32.55 8.95 -9.79
CA ASN A 455 32.45 8.14 -11.00
C ASN A 455 33.54 8.48 -12.04
N ILE A 456 33.87 9.76 -12.23
CA ILE A 456 34.94 10.17 -13.15
C ILE A 456 36.27 9.60 -12.67
N LEU A 457 36.62 9.77 -11.39
CA LEU A 457 37.88 9.26 -10.84
C LEU A 457 37.97 7.74 -10.94
N ALA A 458 36.89 7.02 -10.64
CA ALA A 458 36.85 5.57 -10.73
C ALA A 458 37.02 5.06 -12.17
N ILE A 459 36.49 5.76 -13.17
CA ILE A 459 36.42 5.26 -14.55
C ILE A 459 37.56 5.77 -15.43
N ILE A 460 38.10 6.98 -15.19
CA ILE A 460 39.06 7.62 -16.11
C ILE A 460 40.37 6.84 -16.28
N PHE A 461 40.75 6.03 -15.28
CA PHE A 461 41.95 5.18 -15.31
C PHE A 461 41.67 3.72 -15.75
N THR A 462 40.44 3.42 -16.20
CA THR A 462 40.05 2.10 -16.68
C THR A 462 40.03 2.07 -18.23
N PRO A 463 39.92 0.88 -18.86
CA PRO A 463 39.68 0.78 -20.31
C PRO A 463 38.43 1.55 -20.78
N ASN A 464 37.51 1.87 -19.86
CA ASN A 464 36.27 2.60 -20.15
C ASN A 464 36.43 4.14 -20.05
N PHE A 465 37.64 4.68 -20.17
CA PHE A 465 37.94 6.12 -20.02
C PHE A 465 37.06 7.06 -20.85
N ILE A 466 36.53 6.61 -22.00
CA ILE A 466 35.58 7.37 -22.83
C ILE A 466 34.33 7.77 -22.03
N ILE A 467 33.83 6.87 -21.17
CA ILE A 467 32.71 7.15 -20.27
C ILE A 467 33.11 8.27 -19.31
N GLY A 468 34.30 8.20 -18.72
CA GLY A 468 34.85 9.27 -17.86
C GLY A 468 34.94 10.63 -18.56
N ILE A 469 35.35 10.68 -19.83
CA ILE A 469 35.38 11.92 -20.62
C ILE A 469 33.97 12.47 -20.86
N VAL A 470 33.00 11.61 -21.19
CA VAL A 470 31.60 12.04 -21.40
C VAL A 470 30.98 12.52 -20.09
N LEU A 471 31.23 11.83 -18.97
CA LEU A 471 30.80 12.26 -17.64
C LEU A 471 31.42 13.61 -17.26
N PHE A 472 32.68 13.86 -17.61
CA PHE A 472 33.30 15.17 -17.45
C PHE A 472 32.61 16.27 -18.27
N ILE A 473 32.20 15.96 -19.50
CA ILE A 473 31.39 16.88 -20.33
C ILE A 473 30.03 17.14 -19.67
N PHE A 474 29.35 16.10 -19.15
CA PHE A 474 28.08 16.26 -18.44
C PHE A 474 28.23 17.08 -17.16
N LEU A 475 29.32 16.91 -16.42
CA LEU A 475 29.64 17.74 -15.27
C LEU A 475 29.82 19.22 -15.68
N ALA A 476 30.63 19.50 -16.71
CA ALA A 476 30.84 20.85 -17.20
C ALA A 476 29.54 21.51 -17.70
N LEU A 477 28.73 20.74 -18.42
CA LEU A 477 27.39 21.16 -18.84
C LEU A 477 26.52 21.46 -17.62
N SER A 478 26.52 20.60 -16.60
CA SER A 478 25.72 20.76 -15.38
C SER A 478 26.10 22.03 -14.62
N VAL A 479 27.38 22.34 -14.49
CA VAL A 479 27.87 23.61 -13.89
C VAL A 479 27.29 24.81 -14.63
N ILE A 480 27.37 24.81 -15.97
CA ILE A 480 26.83 25.89 -16.81
C ILE A 480 25.32 26.00 -16.66
N PHE A 481 24.61 24.87 -16.59
CA PHE A 481 23.16 24.85 -16.53
C PHE A 481 22.61 25.27 -15.17
N TYR A 482 23.06 24.66 -14.06
CA TYR A 482 22.53 24.96 -12.73
C TYR A 482 22.97 26.34 -12.25
N ILE A 483 24.28 26.64 -12.28
CA ILE A 483 24.79 27.93 -11.80
C ILE A 483 24.47 29.02 -12.83
N GLY A 484 24.83 28.81 -14.10
CA GLY A 484 24.60 29.80 -15.15
C GLY A 484 23.11 30.04 -15.41
N GLY A 485 22.29 28.99 -15.43
CA GLY A 485 20.84 29.11 -15.56
C GLY A 485 20.18 29.83 -14.39
N TYR A 486 20.67 29.62 -13.16
CA TYR A 486 20.17 30.35 -11.98
C TYR A 486 20.55 31.83 -12.02
N LEU A 487 21.80 32.16 -12.40
CA LEU A 487 22.23 33.54 -12.58
C LEU A 487 21.46 34.25 -13.71
N MET A 488 21.20 33.54 -14.81
CA MET A 488 20.33 34.03 -15.89
C MET A 488 18.90 34.27 -15.40
N PHE A 489 18.36 33.39 -14.55
CA PHE A 489 17.04 33.58 -13.95
C PHE A 489 16.99 34.83 -13.08
N LEU A 490 17.98 35.02 -12.18
CA LEU A 490 18.07 36.23 -11.36
C LEU A 490 18.20 37.50 -12.21
N TYR A 491 18.99 37.44 -13.29
CA TYR A 491 19.12 38.54 -14.25
C TYR A 491 17.77 38.91 -14.86
N GLU A 492 17.00 37.93 -15.35
CA GLU A 492 15.67 38.16 -15.93
C GLU A 492 14.70 38.77 -14.91
N ILE A 493 14.72 38.31 -13.65
CA ILE A 493 13.90 38.88 -12.57
C ILE A 493 14.25 40.34 -12.31
N VAL A 494 15.54 40.67 -12.21
CA VAL A 494 16.00 42.06 -11.97
C VAL A 494 15.61 42.96 -13.14
N MET A 495 15.75 42.46 -14.38
CA MET A 495 15.36 43.20 -15.58
C MET A 495 13.84 43.48 -15.62
N GLU A 496 13.03 42.47 -15.31
CA GLU A 496 11.57 42.60 -15.23
C GLU A 496 11.16 43.56 -14.10
N TYR A 497 11.77 43.47 -12.91
CA TYR A 497 11.48 44.32 -11.76
C TYR A 497 11.72 45.80 -12.05
N HIS A 498 12.83 46.13 -12.70
CA HIS A 498 13.15 47.51 -13.07
C HIS A 498 12.30 48.07 -14.21
N LYS A 499 11.41 47.27 -14.81
CA LYS A 499 10.66 47.63 -16.01
C LYS A 499 11.54 48.30 -17.06
N ARG A 500 12.83 47.92 -17.14
CA ARG A 500 13.61 48.13 -18.34
C ARG A 500 12.96 47.20 -19.34
N LYS A 501 11.85 47.68 -19.93
CA LYS A 501 11.11 47.03 -21.00
C LYS A 501 12.16 46.45 -21.91
N TRP A 502 11.92 45.24 -22.39
CA TRP A 502 12.35 44.84 -23.72
C TRP A 502 12.08 46.02 -24.66
N SER A 503 13.05 46.93 -24.80
CA SER A 503 12.85 48.23 -25.44
C SER A 503 12.78 48.08 -26.95
N GLU A 504 12.99 46.85 -27.41
CA GLU A 504 12.49 46.36 -28.67
C GLU A 504 11.48 45.26 -28.32
N PRO A 505 10.21 45.36 -28.74
CA PRO A 505 9.28 44.24 -28.60
C PRO A 505 9.97 42.99 -29.14
N ILE A 506 9.84 41.85 -28.44
CA ILE A 506 10.26 40.55 -28.95
C ILE A 506 9.93 40.53 -30.44
N ASP A 507 10.95 40.36 -31.29
CA ASP A 507 10.98 40.82 -32.69
C ASP A 507 9.58 40.85 -33.31
N GLU A 508 9.24 41.93 -34.02
CA GLU A 508 7.97 42.03 -34.73
C GLU A 508 7.68 40.74 -35.54
N GLU A 509 8.73 40.06 -36.02
CA GLU A 509 8.71 38.70 -36.56
C GLU A 509 8.10 37.61 -35.66
N LEU A 510 8.47 37.50 -34.38
CA LEU A 510 7.88 36.53 -33.45
C LEU A 510 6.41 36.88 -33.16
N VAL A 511 6.09 38.16 -32.98
CA VAL A 511 4.70 38.60 -32.80
C VAL A 511 3.88 38.27 -34.06
N ILE A 512 4.43 38.48 -35.25
CA ILE A 512 3.83 38.10 -36.54
C ILE A 512 3.68 36.57 -36.63
N ALA A 513 4.67 35.79 -36.22
CA ALA A 513 4.61 34.33 -36.22
C ALA A 513 3.52 33.82 -35.25
N ILE A 514 3.47 34.32 -34.02
CA ILE A 514 2.43 33.99 -33.03
C ILE A 514 1.04 34.43 -33.54
N ARG A 515 0.94 35.60 -34.19
CA ARG A 515 -0.32 36.11 -34.73
C ARG A 515 -0.78 35.30 -35.96
N LYS A 516 0.14 34.82 -36.80
CA LYS A 516 -0.14 33.86 -37.90
C LYS A 516 -0.59 32.50 -37.37
N ILE A 517 0.03 31.99 -36.30
CA ILE A 517 -0.39 30.73 -35.66
C ILE A 517 -1.81 30.89 -35.08
N LYS A 518 -2.08 31.96 -34.32
CA LYS A 518 -3.42 32.26 -33.79
C LYS A 518 -4.48 32.49 -34.88
N SER A 519 -4.11 33.04 -36.04
CA SER A 519 -5.07 33.25 -37.14
C SER A 519 -5.37 31.96 -37.90
N PHE A 520 -4.39 31.04 -37.99
CA PHE A 520 -4.57 29.71 -38.55
C PHE A 520 -5.48 28.84 -37.66
N GLU A 521 -5.29 28.90 -36.33
CA GLU A 521 -6.16 28.24 -35.33
C GLU A 521 -7.63 28.68 -35.47
N ARG A 522 -7.87 29.99 -35.67
CA ARG A 522 -9.24 30.53 -35.84
C ARG A 522 -9.92 30.10 -37.14
N LYS A 523 -9.17 29.76 -38.20
CA LYS A 523 -9.74 29.35 -39.49
C LYS A 523 -10.13 27.87 -39.56
N ILE A 524 -9.60 27.01 -38.67
CA ILE A 524 -9.81 25.56 -38.73
C ILE A 524 -11.13 25.12 -38.06
N ILE A 525 -11.78 25.96 -37.26
CA ILE A 525 -12.88 25.51 -36.39
C ILE A 525 -14.18 26.28 -36.67
N LYS A 526 -14.89 25.87 -37.72
CA LYS A 526 -16.36 26.03 -37.80
C LYS A 526 -16.99 24.67 -38.08
N PRO A 527 -17.37 23.90 -37.05
CA PRO A 527 -17.99 22.59 -37.26
C PRO A 527 -19.35 22.77 -37.93
N LYS A 528 -19.61 21.96 -38.96
CA LYS A 528 -20.94 21.87 -39.59
C LYS A 528 -21.88 21.12 -38.67
N LYS A 529 -23.10 21.65 -38.44
CA LYS A 529 -24.10 21.11 -37.50
C LYS A 529 -24.44 19.61 -37.67
N ALA A 530 -24.18 19.03 -38.85
CA ALA A 530 -24.40 17.60 -39.13
C ALA A 530 -23.40 16.65 -38.44
N GLN A 531 -22.24 17.12 -37.95
CA GLN A 531 -21.24 16.28 -37.27
C GLN A 531 -21.54 16.03 -35.77
N LEU A 532 -22.49 16.77 -35.19
CA LEU A 532 -22.75 16.75 -33.74
C LEU A 532 -23.35 15.42 -33.26
N VAL A 533 -24.15 14.75 -34.09
CA VAL A 533 -24.80 13.46 -33.74
C VAL A 533 -23.79 12.31 -33.74
N GLY A 534 -22.82 12.34 -34.67
CA GLY A 534 -21.74 11.34 -34.72
C GLY A 534 -20.73 11.46 -33.58
N GLU A 535 -20.51 12.67 -33.05
CA GLU A 535 -19.64 12.92 -31.90
C GLU A 535 -20.27 12.39 -30.61
N VAL A 536 -21.56 12.66 -30.34
CA VAL A 536 -22.24 12.17 -29.13
C VAL A 536 -22.24 10.64 -29.05
N PHE A 537 -22.46 9.95 -30.17
CA PHE A 537 -22.37 8.48 -30.22
C PHE A 537 -20.94 7.98 -29.93
N LYS A 538 -19.90 8.65 -30.44
CA LYS A 538 -18.50 8.31 -30.13
C LYS A 538 -18.20 8.46 -28.64
N TYR A 539 -18.62 9.55 -27.99
CA TYR A 539 -18.35 9.74 -26.56
C TYR A 539 -19.20 8.83 -25.67
N GLY A 540 -20.43 8.49 -26.08
CA GLY A 540 -21.24 7.46 -25.42
C GLY A 540 -20.56 6.08 -25.51
N LEU A 541 -20.03 5.73 -26.68
CA LEU A 541 -19.24 4.52 -26.87
C LEU A 541 -17.96 4.53 -26.02
N VAL A 542 -17.22 5.64 -26.00
CA VAL A 542 -16.02 5.80 -25.14
C VAL A 542 -16.40 5.66 -23.68
N GLY A 543 -17.49 6.27 -23.19
CA GLY A 543 -17.94 6.12 -21.81
C GLY A 543 -18.30 4.67 -21.44
N VAL A 544 -19.02 3.96 -22.31
CA VAL A 544 -19.34 2.53 -22.12
C VAL A 544 -18.07 1.67 -22.15
N VAL A 545 -17.16 1.94 -23.08
CA VAL A 545 -15.87 1.24 -23.17
C VAL A 545 -15.01 1.53 -21.94
N SER A 546 -14.95 2.76 -21.45
CA SER A 546 -14.26 3.12 -20.21
C SER A 546 -14.86 2.42 -18.99
N ILE A 547 -16.19 2.37 -18.86
CA ILE A 547 -16.85 1.62 -17.77
C ILE A 547 -16.56 0.13 -17.89
N ALA A 548 -16.63 -0.45 -19.09
CA ALA A 548 -16.30 -1.85 -19.33
C ALA A 548 -14.84 -2.15 -19.01
N ILE A 549 -13.91 -1.26 -19.38
CA ILE A 549 -12.49 -1.34 -19.05
C ILE A 549 -12.28 -1.22 -17.55
N LEU A 550 -12.96 -0.32 -16.85
CA LEU A 550 -12.85 -0.17 -15.39
C LEU A 550 -13.38 -1.42 -14.66
N VAL A 551 -14.52 -1.96 -15.09
CA VAL A 551 -15.08 -3.21 -14.52
C VAL A 551 -14.19 -4.41 -14.84
N ALA A 552 -13.68 -4.51 -16.07
CA ALA A 552 -12.75 -5.56 -16.47
C ALA A 552 -11.41 -5.43 -15.73
N GLY A 553 -10.89 -4.22 -15.60
CA GLY A 553 -9.68 -3.88 -14.84
C GLY A 553 -9.85 -4.24 -13.38
N TYR A 554 -10.95 -3.84 -12.73
CA TYR A 554 -11.25 -4.21 -11.34
C TYR A 554 -11.32 -5.74 -11.14
N LYS A 555 -12.01 -6.45 -12.03
CA LYS A 555 -12.06 -7.93 -12.00
C LYS A 555 -10.67 -8.54 -12.22
N MET A 556 -9.88 -7.99 -13.14
CA MET A 556 -8.53 -8.45 -13.42
C MET A 556 -7.61 -8.23 -12.21
N VAL A 557 -7.65 -7.05 -11.57
CA VAL A 557 -6.88 -6.77 -10.35
C VAL A 557 -7.26 -7.73 -9.22
N ASN A 558 -8.56 -7.96 -8.98
CA ASN A 558 -8.99 -8.93 -7.95
C ASN A 558 -8.51 -10.36 -8.28
N THR A 559 -8.63 -10.78 -9.53
CA THR A 559 -8.16 -12.10 -9.97
C THR A 559 -6.64 -12.24 -9.82
N VAL A 560 -5.88 -11.19 -10.16
CA VAL A 560 -4.43 -11.16 -10.02
C VAL A 560 -4.03 -11.17 -8.55
N LYS A 561 -4.70 -10.39 -7.69
CA LYS A 561 -4.46 -10.39 -6.24
C LYS A 561 -4.72 -11.76 -5.62
N GLU A 562 -5.79 -12.42 -6.03
CA GLU A 562 -6.11 -13.78 -5.57
C GLU A 562 -5.09 -14.81 -6.07
N ARG A 563 -4.66 -14.71 -7.34
CA ARG A 563 -3.59 -15.56 -7.88
C ARG A 563 -2.24 -15.32 -7.20
N GLY A 564 -1.87 -14.06 -6.99
CA GLY A 564 -0.65 -13.68 -6.27
C GLY A 564 -0.65 -14.23 -4.85
N CYS A 565 -1.78 -14.10 -4.15
CA CYS A 565 -1.98 -14.71 -2.84
C CYS A 565 -1.82 -16.24 -2.88
N ASN A 566 -2.44 -16.92 -3.84
CA ASN A 566 -2.28 -18.38 -3.98
C ASN A 566 -0.83 -18.80 -4.28
N THR A 567 -0.08 -17.99 -5.05
CA THR A 567 1.35 -18.21 -5.31
C THR A 567 2.18 -18.04 -4.04
N GLU A 568 1.96 -16.98 -3.26
CA GLU A 568 2.64 -16.77 -1.97
C GLU A 568 2.35 -17.91 -1.00
N ILE A 569 1.09 -18.34 -0.88
CA ILE A 569 0.68 -19.48 -0.07
C ILE A 569 1.39 -20.76 -0.53
N SER A 570 1.45 -20.99 -1.86
CA SER A 570 2.10 -22.18 -2.40
C SER A 570 3.60 -22.17 -2.14
N LYS A 571 4.26 -21.01 -2.24
CA LYS A 571 5.68 -20.85 -1.90
C LYS A 571 5.92 -21.15 -0.42
N PHE A 572 5.12 -20.56 0.47
CA PHE A 572 5.17 -20.80 1.91
C PHE A 572 4.92 -22.28 2.25
N GLU A 573 3.96 -22.94 1.58
CA GLU A 573 3.71 -24.38 1.71
C GLU A 573 4.93 -25.21 1.27
N ILE A 574 5.53 -24.90 0.12
CA ILE A 574 6.71 -25.61 -0.41
C ILE A 574 7.89 -25.48 0.55
N ASP A 575 8.14 -24.27 1.06
CA ASP A 575 9.25 -23.97 1.95
C ASP A 575 9.12 -24.75 3.28
N LEU A 576 7.89 -24.93 3.78
CA LEU A 576 7.63 -25.67 5.03
C LEU A 576 7.42 -27.18 4.86
N ARG A 577 7.00 -27.68 3.69
CA ARG A 577 6.60 -29.09 3.49
C ARG A 577 7.70 -30.11 3.84
N ASN A 578 8.98 -29.72 3.77
CA ASN A 578 10.11 -30.61 4.07
C ASN A 578 10.99 -30.07 5.21
N ILE A 579 10.43 -29.26 6.10
CA ILE A 579 11.18 -28.68 7.22
C ILE A 579 11.70 -29.73 8.20
N ASP A 580 11.06 -30.91 8.27
CA ASP A 580 11.52 -32.06 9.04
C ASP A 580 12.72 -32.79 8.42
N LYS A 581 13.06 -32.53 7.15
CA LYS A 581 14.17 -33.15 6.42
C LYS A 581 15.38 -32.23 6.24
N SER A 582 15.24 -30.93 6.50
CA SER A 582 16.30 -29.96 6.25
C SER A 582 17.41 -29.98 7.31
N LEU A 583 17.12 -30.45 8.52
CA LEU A 583 18.04 -30.41 9.66
C LEU A 583 18.59 -31.77 10.05
N ARG A 584 19.85 -31.77 10.52
CA ARG A 584 20.45 -32.92 11.21
C ARG A 584 19.94 -32.99 12.65
N PHE A 585 19.93 -34.19 13.22
CA PHE A 585 19.58 -34.39 14.64
C PHE A 585 20.42 -33.47 15.55
N GLY A 586 19.74 -32.74 16.44
CA GLY A 586 20.33 -31.77 17.38
C GLY A 586 20.79 -30.44 16.76
N ALA A 587 20.73 -30.27 15.43
CA ALA A 587 21.03 -28.99 14.81
C ALA A 587 19.88 -28.02 15.04
N LYS A 588 20.18 -26.84 15.59
CA LYS A 588 19.21 -25.75 15.83
C LYS A 588 19.46 -24.61 14.84
N GLU A 589 18.41 -24.12 14.20
CA GLU A 589 18.46 -23.02 13.24
C GLU A 589 17.29 -22.06 13.45
N LEU A 590 17.53 -20.75 13.32
CA LEU A 590 16.49 -19.73 13.31
C LEU A 590 15.98 -19.56 11.87
N GLN A 591 14.70 -19.80 11.65
CA GLN A 591 14.05 -19.63 10.36
C GLN A 591 13.13 -18.41 10.37
N GLY A 592 13.06 -17.72 9.24
CA GLY A 592 12.23 -16.53 9.06
C GLY A 592 11.52 -16.55 7.71
N TYR A 593 10.18 -16.61 7.73
CA TYR A 593 9.36 -16.70 6.53
C TYR A 593 8.43 -15.49 6.40
N ASN A 594 8.15 -15.07 5.16
CA ASN A 594 7.13 -14.07 4.90
C ASN A 594 5.75 -14.70 5.03
N ALA A 595 4.88 -14.11 5.83
CA ALA A 595 3.49 -14.53 6.00
C ALA A 595 2.69 -14.21 4.73
N PRO A 596 2.15 -15.22 4.02
CA PRO A 596 1.49 -15.00 2.74
C PRO A 596 0.15 -14.25 2.93
N CYS A 597 -0.24 -13.45 1.94
CA CYS A 597 -1.57 -12.83 1.85
C CYS A 597 -2.02 -11.97 3.04
N LYS A 598 -1.10 -11.44 3.85
CA LYS A 598 -1.42 -10.68 5.07
C LYS A 598 -2.38 -11.45 5.98
N VAL A 599 -2.03 -12.71 6.25
CA VAL A 599 -2.74 -13.54 7.23
C VAL A 599 -2.57 -12.95 8.63
N ASP A 600 -3.61 -13.05 9.44
CA ASP A 600 -3.61 -12.47 10.79
C ASP A 600 -2.94 -13.41 11.80
N LYS A 601 -3.11 -14.72 11.61
CA LYS A 601 -2.59 -15.77 12.49
C LYS A 601 -2.14 -16.98 11.68
N ILE A 602 -1.09 -17.65 12.13
CA ILE A 602 -0.61 -18.92 11.57
C ILE A 602 -0.48 -19.93 12.70
N TYR A 603 -1.22 -21.04 12.62
CA TYR A 603 -1.22 -22.08 13.63
C TYR A 603 -0.40 -23.28 13.18
N PHE A 604 0.46 -23.78 14.07
CA PHE A 604 1.27 -24.99 13.93
C PHE A 604 0.76 -26.00 14.98
N PHE A 605 0.62 -27.27 14.61
CA PHE A 605 0.15 -28.35 15.49
C PHE A 605 1.11 -29.56 15.49
N ASP A 606 1.32 -30.18 16.65
CA ASP A 606 1.97 -31.49 16.76
C ASP A 606 0.90 -32.58 16.70
N LEU A 607 0.74 -33.19 15.53
CA LEU A 607 -0.28 -34.21 15.29
C LEU A 607 -0.02 -35.53 16.03
N ASN A 608 1.17 -35.72 16.62
CA ASN A 608 1.49 -36.94 17.39
C ASN A 608 1.04 -36.83 18.85
N LYS A 609 0.55 -35.65 19.27
CA LYS A 609 0.09 -35.36 20.62
C LYS A 609 -1.42 -35.11 20.62
N LYS A 610 -2.07 -35.35 21.75
CA LYS A 610 -3.50 -35.07 21.91
C LYS A 610 -3.69 -33.58 22.17
N ILE A 611 -4.39 -32.92 21.26
CA ILE A 611 -4.74 -31.49 21.34
C ILE A 611 -6.25 -31.41 21.55
N ASN A 612 -6.71 -30.59 22.50
CA ASN A 612 -8.13 -30.44 22.76
C ASN A 612 -8.79 -29.60 21.64
N PRO A 613 -9.67 -30.17 20.80
CA PRO A 613 -10.28 -29.42 19.70
C PRO A 613 -11.20 -28.29 20.18
N GLU A 614 -11.67 -28.35 21.42
CA GLU A 614 -12.56 -27.33 22.00
C GLU A 614 -11.85 -26.01 22.28
N ASP A 615 -10.52 -25.99 22.31
CA ASP A 615 -9.74 -24.75 22.46
C ASP A 615 -9.81 -23.88 21.19
N PHE A 616 -10.31 -24.44 20.07
CA PHE A 616 -10.40 -23.78 18.76
C PHE A 616 -11.85 -23.57 18.30
N ARG A 617 -12.81 -23.43 19.23
CA ARG A 617 -14.24 -23.18 18.93
C ARG A 617 -14.48 -21.99 17.99
N GLU A 618 -13.65 -20.96 18.06
CA GLU A 618 -13.75 -19.76 17.21
C GLU A 618 -13.36 -20.01 15.75
N ILE A 619 -12.67 -21.12 15.45
CA ILE A 619 -12.18 -21.46 14.11
C ILE A 619 -12.64 -22.89 13.75
N PRO A 620 -13.90 -23.07 13.31
CA PRO A 620 -14.51 -24.40 13.15
C PRO A 620 -13.68 -25.38 12.31
N ILE A 621 -13.04 -24.91 11.24
CA ILE A 621 -12.22 -25.75 10.36
C ILE A 621 -11.04 -26.40 11.10
N ILE A 622 -10.39 -25.67 12.03
CA ILE A 622 -9.30 -26.23 12.83
C ILE A 622 -9.86 -27.29 13.79
N LYS A 623 -10.94 -26.95 14.52
CA LYS A 623 -11.62 -27.87 15.44
C LYS A 623 -12.04 -29.16 14.75
N ASP A 624 -12.66 -29.08 13.57
CA ASP A 624 -13.12 -30.24 12.81
C ASP A 624 -11.95 -31.08 12.28
N THR A 625 -10.85 -30.43 11.86
CA THR A 625 -9.65 -31.13 11.41
C THR A 625 -8.99 -31.89 12.57
N LEU A 626 -8.90 -31.29 13.76
CA LEU A 626 -8.37 -31.95 14.95
C LEU A 626 -9.27 -33.11 15.42
N LYS A 627 -10.60 -32.94 15.39
CA LYS A 627 -11.56 -34.01 15.75
C LYS A 627 -11.53 -35.19 14.78
N SER A 628 -11.40 -34.91 13.49
CA SER A 628 -11.35 -35.94 12.44
C SER A 628 -9.98 -36.62 12.31
N GLY A 629 -8.94 -36.13 13.00
CA GLY A 629 -7.58 -36.62 12.84
C GLY A 629 -7.00 -36.31 11.46
N GLY A 630 -7.33 -35.15 10.89
CA GLY A 630 -6.82 -34.72 9.60
C GLY A 630 -5.32 -34.48 9.60
N ASN A 631 -4.68 -34.66 8.44
CA ASN A 631 -3.22 -34.61 8.31
C ASN A 631 -2.64 -33.18 8.22
N SER A 632 -3.45 -32.13 8.22
CA SER A 632 -2.94 -30.76 8.14
C SER A 632 -2.48 -30.28 9.52
N ASN A 633 -1.24 -29.80 9.60
CA ASN A 633 -0.66 -29.28 10.84
C ASN A 633 -0.24 -27.82 10.78
N VAL A 634 -0.41 -27.16 9.62
CA VAL A 634 -0.24 -25.71 9.48
C VAL A 634 -1.54 -25.10 8.91
N PHE A 635 -2.03 -24.05 9.55
CA PHE A 635 -3.27 -23.35 9.15
C PHE A 635 -3.02 -21.84 9.05
N LEU A 636 -3.36 -21.29 7.89
CA LEU A 636 -3.28 -19.86 7.59
C LEU A 636 -4.64 -19.22 7.82
N VAL A 637 -4.76 -18.32 8.82
CA VAL A 637 -6.03 -17.75 9.25
C VAL A 637 -6.07 -16.25 8.98
N ARG A 638 -7.17 -15.78 8.36
CA ARG A 638 -7.42 -14.36 8.11
C ARG A 638 -8.89 -14.03 8.34
N GLY A 639 -9.17 -13.07 9.22
CA GLY A 639 -10.51 -12.68 9.63
C GLY A 639 -11.29 -13.79 10.34
N GLY A 640 -10.60 -14.68 11.06
CA GLY A 640 -11.20 -15.86 11.69
C GLY A 640 -11.43 -17.05 10.75
N GLU A 641 -11.20 -16.88 9.44
CA GLU A 641 -11.38 -17.96 8.46
C GLU A 641 -10.03 -18.60 8.07
N VAL A 642 -9.99 -19.93 7.96
CA VAL A 642 -8.85 -20.66 7.39
C VAL A 642 -8.82 -20.43 5.88
N LYS A 643 -7.81 -19.73 5.39
CA LYS A 643 -7.59 -19.51 3.95
C LYS A 643 -6.89 -20.68 3.28
N ARG A 644 -6.04 -21.39 4.03
CA ARG A 644 -5.34 -22.60 3.59
C ARG A 644 -4.93 -23.44 4.80
N SER A 645 -4.94 -24.75 4.63
CA SER A 645 -4.26 -25.69 5.53
C SER A 645 -3.41 -26.67 4.73
N PHE A 646 -2.29 -27.10 5.29
CA PHE A 646 -1.39 -28.08 4.67
C PHE A 646 -0.55 -28.81 5.73
N TYR A 647 0.19 -29.82 5.27
CA TYR A 647 1.12 -30.59 6.09
C TYR A 647 2.57 -30.11 5.89
N ALA A 648 3.24 -29.76 6.98
CA ALA A 648 4.59 -29.22 7.03
C ALA A 648 5.57 -30.19 7.71
N GLY A 649 5.52 -31.47 7.37
CA GLY A 649 6.37 -32.49 8.00
C GLY A 649 5.96 -32.81 9.45
N ASN A 650 6.71 -33.71 10.10
CA ASN A 650 6.45 -34.07 11.49
C ASN A 650 6.99 -32.98 12.42
N LEU A 651 6.09 -32.14 12.94
CA LEU A 651 6.44 -31.09 13.89
C LEU A 651 6.28 -31.62 15.31
N GLU A 652 7.28 -31.38 16.15
CA GLU A 652 7.25 -31.65 17.58
C GLU A 652 7.20 -30.29 18.30
N MET A 653 6.24 -30.11 19.19
CA MET A 653 6.06 -28.85 19.92
C MET A 653 5.94 -29.13 21.40
N VAL A 654 6.39 -28.17 22.20
CA VAL A 654 6.18 -28.15 23.65
C VAL A 654 4.71 -27.89 23.98
N TYR A 655 4.27 -28.31 25.17
CA TYR A 655 2.90 -28.09 25.64
C TYR A 655 2.47 -26.62 25.48
N PRO A 656 1.31 -26.31 24.84
CA PRO A 656 0.13 -27.17 24.61
C PRO A 656 0.13 -27.97 23.29
N TYR A 657 1.29 -28.24 22.71
CA TYR A 657 1.47 -28.99 21.45
C TYR A 657 0.94 -28.26 20.21
N ASN A 658 0.74 -26.95 20.32
CA ASN A 658 0.47 -26.06 19.20
C ASN A 658 1.13 -24.69 19.43
N ILE A 659 1.48 -23.99 18.35
CA ILE A 659 2.01 -22.63 18.39
C ILE A 659 1.20 -21.75 17.43
N CYS A 660 0.79 -20.57 17.88
CA CYS A 660 0.07 -19.59 17.08
C CYS A 660 0.97 -18.37 16.89
N PHE A 661 1.39 -18.10 15.65
CA PHE A 661 2.19 -16.94 15.28
C PHE A 661 1.29 -15.79 14.82
N VAL A 662 1.57 -14.58 15.30
CA VAL A 662 1.03 -13.32 14.75
C VAL A 662 2.14 -12.66 13.93
N PRO A 663 2.02 -12.56 12.59
CA PRO A 663 3.07 -11.97 11.77
C PRO A 663 3.43 -10.54 12.19
N LYS A 664 4.73 -10.26 12.33
CA LYS A 664 5.27 -8.93 12.61
C LYS A 664 5.93 -8.42 11.33
N PHE A 665 5.42 -7.33 10.78
CA PHE A 665 5.83 -6.82 9.46
C PHE A 665 5.72 -7.87 8.34
N ASP A 666 4.60 -8.60 8.30
CA ASP A 666 4.35 -9.69 7.36
C ASP A 666 5.41 -10.81 7.40
N ARG A 667 6.09 -11.01 8.55
CA ARG A 667 7.07 -12.09 8.76
C ARG A 667 6.78 -12.86 10.04
N ILE A 668 7.13 -14.15 10.01
CA ILE A 668 7.21 -15.01 11.20
C ILE A 668 8.63 -15.52 11.37
N SER A 669 9.11 -15.57 12.61
CA SER A 669 10.41 -16.14 12.98
C SER A 669 10.27 -17.21 14.06
N PHE A 670 10.94 -18.34 13.87
CA PHE A 670 10.92 -19.45 14.83
C PHE A 670 12.17 -20.31 14.72
N PHE A 671 12.58 -20.90 15.83
CA PHE A 671 13.63 -21.90 15.88
C PHE A 671 13.10 -23.27 15.49
N ILE A 672 13.93 -23.99 14.75
CA ILE A 672 13.76 -25.40 14.46
C ILE A 672 14.96 -26.19 14.96
N GLU A 673 14.72 -27.34 15.57
CA GLU A 673 15.77 -28.27 16.03
C GLU A 673 15.48 -29.69 15.52
N GLY A 674 16.42 -30.32 14.84
CA GLY A 674 16.22 -31.67 14.30
C GLY A 674 16.04 -32.72 15.42
N ALA A 675 14.92 -33.44 15.42
CA ALA A 675 14.60 -34.51 16.37
C ALA A 675 14.47 -35.89 15.68
N GLY A 676 15.22 -36.08 14.58
CA GLY A 676 15.34 -37.35 13.87
C GLY A 676 14.37 -37.44 12.71
N LYS A 677 13.18 -37.99 12.92
CA LYS A 677 12.09 -38.01 11.92
C LYS A 677 11.08 -36.86 12.11
N SER A 678 11.30 -36.04 13.13
CA SER A 678 10.55 -34.84 13.47
C SER A 678 11.49 -33.65 13.60
N VAL A 679 10.91 -32.46 13.64
CA VAL A 679 11.61 -31.22 13.97
C VAL A 679 10.89 -30.54 15.13
N LYS A 680 11.64 -30.19 16.18
CA LYS A 680 11.15 -29.40 17.29
C LYS A 680 10.99 -27.95 16.85
N VAL A 681 9.81 -27.38 17.04
CA VAL A 681 9.51 -25.99 16.70
C VAL A 681 9.33 -25.18 17.98
N ALA A 682 10.03 -24.05 18.08
CA ALA A 682 9.88 -23.08 19.14
C ALA A 682 9.87 -21.66 18.56
N SER A 683 9.08 -20.75 19.11
CA SER A 683 9.05 -19.36 18.66
C SER A 683 10.39 -18.64 18.87
N ALA A 684 10.65 -17.62 18.05
CA ALA A 684 11.74 -16.69 18.32
C ALA A 684 11.33 -15.68 19.40
N CYS A 685 12.30 -15.11 20.10
CA CYS A 685 12.03 -14.28 21.28
C CYS A 685 11.26 -13.00 21.02
N ASP A 686 11.44 -12.40 19.86
CA ASP A 686 10.75 -11.18 19.45
C ASP A 686 9.50 -11.45 18.62
N GLN A 687 9.19 -12.74 18.35
CA GLN A 687 8.06 -13.17 17.56
C GLN A 687 6.77 -13.12 18.38
N PRO A 688 5.79 -12.27 17.99
CA PRO A 688 4.51 -12.25 18.67
C PRO A 688 3.77 -13.59 18.50
N GLU A 689 3.29 -14.11 19.63
CA GLU A 689 2.52 -15.34 19.69
C GLU A 689 1.12 -15.13 20.28
N CYS A 690 0.16 -15.88 19.75
CA CYS A 690 -1.23 -15.98 20.17
C CYS A 690 -1.58 -17.35 20.77
N THR A 691 -0.57 -18.12 21.20
CA THR A 691 -0.77 -19.40 21.88
C THR A 691 -1.24 -19.13 23.31
N PHE A 692 -2.46 -19.54 23.61
CA PHE A 692 -3.07 -19.37 24.94
C PHE A 692 -3.55 -20.73 25.43
N ILE A 693 -3.21 -21.07 26.67
CA ILE A 693 -3.65 -22.28 27.35
C ILE A 693 -4.80 -21.86 28.27
N PRO A 694 -6.03 -22.33 28.04
CA PRO A 694 -7.13 -22.05 28.96
C PRO A 694 -6.80 -22.63 30.34
N ILE A 695 -6.99 -21.82 31.38
CA ILE A 695 -6.79 -22.25 32.77
C ILE A 695 -8.10 -22.84 33.26
N ASP A 696 -8.23 -24.16 33.09
CA ASP A 696 -9.33 -24.95 33.66
C ASP A 696 -8.76 -25.97 34.65
N ILE A 697 -9.20 -25.89 35.90
CA ILE A 697 -8.68 -26.70 37.00
C ILE A 697 -9.79 -27.57 37.55
N SER A 698 -9.48 -28.82 37.91
CA SER A 698 -10.49 -29.70 38.52
C SER A 698 -10.99 -29.13 39.85
N GLU A 699 -12.23 -29.45 40.25
CA GLU A 699 -12.75 -29.05 41.56
C GLU A 699 -11.86 -29.59 42.69
N SER A 700 -11.36 -30.83 42.56
CA SER A 700 -10.45 -31.44 43.54
C SER A 700 -9.12 -30.72 43.67
N ASP A 701 -8.54 -30.23 42.58
CA ASP A 701 -7.26 -29.50 42.64
C ASP A 701 -7.48 -28.07 43.11
N SER A 702 -8.63 -27.46 42.78
CA SER A 702 -9.04 -26.17 43.34
C SER A 702 -9.09 -26.23 44.86
N LYS A 703 -9.67 -27.31 45.41
CA LYS A 703 -9.71 -27.58 46.85
C LYS A 703 -8.31 -27.69 47.47
N LYS A 704 -7.35 -28.31 46.79
CA LYS A 704 -5.95 -28.38 47.28
C LYS A 704 -5.31 -26.99 47.34
N ILE A 705 -5.41 -26.22 46.24
CA ILE A 705 -4.84 -24.87 46.15
C ILE A 705 -5.44 -23.95 47.21
N ILE A 706 -6.75 -23.97 47.42
CA ILE A 706 -7.41 -23.15 48.46
C ILE A 706 -6.95 -23.57 49.85
N LYS A 707 -6.83 -24.87 50.13
CA LYS A 707 -6.33 -25.33 51.44
C LYS A 707 -4.92 -24.82 51.69
N GLU A 708 -4.03 -24.92 50.70
CA GLU A 708 -2.66 -24.39 50.81
C GLU A 708 -2.63 -22.86 50.97
N ALA A 709 -3.54 -22.14 50.30
CA ALA A 709 -3.71 -20.70 50.46
C ALA A 709 -4.22 -20.32 51.86
N ILE A 710 -5.16 -21.06 52.45
CA ILE A 710 -5.58 -20.86 53.85
C ILE A 710 -4.39 -21.06 54.79
N GLU A 711 -3.61 -22.13 54.58
CA GLU A 711 -2.39 -22.43 55.33
C GLU A 711 -1.24 -21.42 55.07
N PHE A 712 -1.33 -20.59 54.03
CA PHE A 712 -0.37 -19.51 53.76
C PHE A 712 -0.54 -18.34 54.74
N GLY A 713 -1.77 -18.06 55.18
CA GLY A 713 -2.05 -17.01 56.17
C GLY A 713 -1.79 -15.58 55.66
N CYS A 714 -1.92 -15.34 54.35
CA CYS A 714 -1.76 -14.03 53.74
C CYS A 714 -2.85 -13.03 54.12
N ARG A 715 -2.59 -11.72 53.94
CA ARG A 715 -3.53 -10.65 54.36
C ARG A 715 -4.89 -10.77 53.67
N ASN A 716 -4.88 -11.19 52.40
CA ASN A 716 -6.08 -11.36 51.56
C ASN A 716 -6.42 -12.84 51.31
N CYS A 717 -5.89 -13.76 52.11
CA CYS A 717 -6.17 -15.19 51.97
C CYS A 717 -7.62 -15.50 52.37
N PRO A 718 -8.21 -16.55 51.79
CA PRO A 718 -9.51 -17.03 52.20
C PRO A 718 -9.44 -17.52 53.66
N ASN A 719 -10.51 -17.26 54.41
CA ASN A 719 -10.66 -17.71 55.79
C ASN A 719 -11.66 -18.87 55.93
N ASP A 720 -12.46 -19.13 54.89
CA ASP A 720 -13.53 -20.11 54.88
C ASP A 720 -13.51 -20.87 53.54
N PHE A 721 -13.28 -22.16 53.62
CA PHE A 721 -13.15 -23.04 52.46
C PHE A 721 -14.47 -23.22 51.70
N ASP A 722 -15.59 -23.37 52.41
CA ASP A 722 -16.88 -23.70 51.80
C ASP A 722 -17.42 -22.51 51.00
N ARG A 723 -17.20 -21.29 51.50
CA ARG A 723 -17.56 -20.05 50.82
C ARG A 723 -16.77 -19.84 49.52
N GLU A 724 -15.50 -20.21 49.47
CA GLU A 724 -14.68 -20.06 48.26
C GLU A 724 -15.09 -21.02 47.14
N GLY A 725 -15.62 -22.19 47.47
CA GLY A 725 -16.12 -23.16 46.48
C GLY A 725 -17.15 -22.55 45.53
N GLU A 726 -18.11 -21.80 46.07
CA GLU A 726 -19.14 -21.13 45.25
C GLU A 726 -18.58 -19.93 44.48
N ASN A 727 -17.68 -19.16 45.10
CA ASN A 727 -16.98 -18.05 44.43
C ASN A 727 -16.18 -18.53 43.21
N ILE A 728 -15.51 -19.69 43.30
CA ILE A 728 -14.78 -20.29 42.18
C ILE A 728 -15.72 -20.58 41.01
N ARG A 729 -16.88 -21.20 41.30
CA ARG A 729 -17.89 -21.54 40.29
C ARG A 729 -18.39 -20.29 39.57
N LEU A 730 -18.77 -19.26 40.32
CA LEU A 730 -19.23 -17.97 39.79
C LEU A 730 -18.13 -17.26 38.98
N THR A 731 -16.89 -17.30 39.46
CA THR A 731 -15.75 -16.68 38.79
C THR A 731 -15.49 -17.34 37.43
N ARG A 732 -15.46 -18.67 37.34
CA ARG A 732 -15.26 -19.39 36.06
C ARG A 732 -16.34 -19.09 35.02
N GLN A 733 -17.57 -18.86 35.47
CA GLN A 733 -18.66 -18.51 34.57
C GLN A 733 -18.50 -17.11 33.97
N ASN A 734 -17.81 -16.20 34.66
CA ASN A 734 -17.75 -14.78 34.34
C ASN A 734 -16.34 -14.26 33.97
N VAL A 735 -15.29 -15.06 34.16
CA VAL A 735 -13.91 -14.67 33.88
C VAL A 735 -13.23 -15.77 33.07
N GLU A 736 -12.63 -15.37 31.95
CA GLU A 736 -11.77 -16.23 31.14
C GLU A 736 -10.32 -16.02 31.57
N MET A 737 -9.60 -17.11 31.77
CA MET A 737 -8.21 -17.07 32.22
C MET A 737 -7.35 -17.89 31.28
N PHE A 738 -6.25 -17.31 30.85
CA PHE A 738 -5.32 -17.93 29.91
C PHE A 738 -3.90 -17.84 30.43
N ARG A 739 -3.12 -18.88 30.17
CA ARG A 739 -1.68 -18.91 30.42
C ARG A 739 -0.92 -18.93 29.09
N LYS A 740 0.19 -18.22 29.04
CA LYS A 740 1.14 -18.24 27.94
C LYS A 740 2.55 -18.47 28.48
N PHE A 741 3.25 -19.44 27.90
CA PHE A 741 4.66 -19.70 28.17
C PHE A 741 5.50 -19.20 27.00
N THR A 742 6.47 -18.33 27.27
CA THR A 742 7.46 -17.90 26.29
C THR A 742 8.83 -18.31 26.79
N PHE A 743 9.69 -18.86 25.93
CA PHE A 743 11.01 -19.33 26.34
C PHE A 743 12.11 -18.64 25.54
N CYS A 744 13.02 -17.97 26.24
CA CYS A 744 14.09 -17.16 25.65
C CYS A 744 15.36 -17.21 26.48
N ASP A 745 16.47 -17.61 25.87
CA ASP A 745 17.81 -17.57 26.47
C ASP A 745 17.90 -18.24 27.86
N GLY A 746 17.21 -19.37 28.03
CA GLY A 746 17.19 -20.09 29.31
C GLY A 746 16.16 -19.57 30.31
N ILE A 747 15.46 -18.48 29.97
CA ILE A 747 14.42 -17.86 30.79
C ILE A 747 13.04 -18.28 30.28
N THR A 748 12.20 -18.79 31.17
CA THR A 748 10.78 -19.02 30.91
C THR A 748 9.97 -17.84 31.44
N ASP A 749 9.33 -17.09 30.54
CA ASP A 749 8.35 -16.06 30.87
C ASP A 749 6.94 -16.66 30.89
N VAL A 750 6.29 -16.61 32.04
CA VAL A 750 4.92 -17.08 32.22
C VAL A 750 4.01 -15.87 32.33
N GLN A 751 3.14 -15.69 31.35
CA GLN A 751 2.15 -14.63 31.31
C GLN A 751 0.76 -15.20 31.54
N ILE A 752 0.03 -14.63 32.50
CA ILE A 752 -1.35 -14.94 32.80
C ILE A 752 -2.21 -13.77 32.32
N ILE A 753 -3.25 -14.08 31.55
CA ILE A 753 -4.21 -13.12 31.02
C ILE A 753 -5.56 -13.41 31.67
N ILE A 754 -6.11 -12.41 32.34
CA ILE A 754 -7.38 -12.49 33.05
C ILE A 754 -8.36 -11.55 32.34
N ARG A 755 -9.39 -12.12 31.72
CA ARG A 755 -10.38 -11.38 30.94
C ARG A 755 -11.77 -11.52 31.55
N PRO A 756 -12.33 -10.47 32.18
CA PRO A 756 -13.74 -10.48 32.57
C PRO A 756 -14.60 -10.57 31.30
N LYS A 757 -15.64 -11.40 31.32
CA LYS A 757 -16.60 -11.50 30.21
C LYS A 757 -17.33 -10.17 30.05
N LYS A 758 -17.77 -9.88 28.83
CA LYS A 758 -18.44 -8.62 28.55
C LYS A 758 -19.69 -8.46 29.45
N GLY A 759 -19.74 -7.37 30.22
CA GLY A 759 -20.86 -7.08 31.13
C GLY A 759 -20.67 -7.56 32.57
N SER A 760 -19.67 -8.40 32.87
CA SER A 760 -19.37 -8.78 34.26
C SER A 760 -18.54 -7.69 34.95
N LYS A 761 -18.94 -7.32 36.17
CA LYS A 761 -18.10 -6.58 37.11
C LYS A 761 -17.59 -7.54 38.17
N VAL A 762 -16.28 -7.61 38.31
CA VAL A 762 -15.62 -8.60 39.15
C VAL A 762 -14.74 -7.86 40.14
N LYS A 763 -15.01 -7.99 41.45
CA LYS A 763 -14.27 -7.31 42.52
C LYS A 763 -13.63 -8.30 43.47
N ASP A 764 -12.56 -7.84 44.12
CA ASP A 764 -11.75 -8.61 45.06
C ASP A 764 -11.33 -9.95 44.46
N PHE A 765 -10.77 -9.88 43.26
CA PHE A 765 -10.31 -11.04 42.50
C PHE A 765 -8.90 -11.43 42.93
N ARG A 766 -8.72 -12.72 43.19
CA ARG A 766 -7.45 -13.34 43.53
C ARG A 766 -7.10 -14.38 42.49
N PHE A 767 -5.88 -14.33 41.97
CA PHE A 767 -5.34 -15.36 41.10
C PHE A 767 -4.24 -16.11 41.82
N TYR A 768 -4.42 -17.42 41.97
CA TYR A 768 -3.44 -18.34 42.55
C TYR A 768 -2.76 -19.11 41.42
N GLU A 769 -1.43 -19.06 41.36
CA GLU A 769 -0.62 -19.92 40.51
C GLU A 769 0.15 -20.89 41.40
N PHE A 770 -0.10 -22.19 41.23
CA PHE A 770 0.57 -23.26 41.94
C PHE A 770 1.57 -23.95 41.01
N ILE A 771 2.84 -23.91 41.40
CA ILE A 771 3.93 -24.59 40.70
C ILE A 771 4.35 -25.79 41.55
N PRO A 772 4.32 -27.03 41.02
CA PRO A 772 4.74 -28.19 41.78
C PRO A 772 6.22 -28.14 42.16
N LYS A 773 6.57 -28.59 43.37
CA LYS A 773 7.97 -28.70 43.83
C LYS A 773 8.86 -29.60 42.97
N THR A 774 8.25 -30.54 42.25
CA THR A 774 8.94 -31.40 41.28
C THR A 774 9.48 -30.62 40.09
N CYS A 775 8.94 -29.42 39.84
CA CYS A 775 9.38 -28.52 38.78
C CYS A 775 10.38 -27.50 39.27
N ILE A 776 10.08 -26.88 40.40
CA ILE A 776 10.90 -25.85 41.03
C ILE A 776 10.87 -26.06 42.54
N ASP A 777 12.02 -26.35 43.12
CA ASP A 777 12.18 -26.65 44.55
C ASP A 777 11.96 -25.42 45.45
N ASP A 778 12.53 -24.28 45.08
CA ASP A 778 12.27 -22.98 45.72
C ASP A 778 12.22 -21.88 44.66
N LEU A 779 11.02 -21.32 44.44
CA LEU A 779 10.76 -20.32 43.41
C LEU A 779 11.62 -19.07 43.54
N ASN A 780 11.99 -18.66 44.76
CA ASN A 780 12.81 -17.47 44.96
C ASN A 780 14.21 -17.61 44.35
N ASN A 781 14.71 -18.85 44.20
CA ASN A 781 16.01 -19.10 43.59
C ASN A 781 16.00 -18.97 42.06
N TYR A 782 14.82 -19.03 41.43
CA TYR A 782 14.67 -18.98 39.98
C TYR A 782 14.03 -17.70 39.46
N LEU A 783 13.42 -16.86 40.31
CA LEU A 783 12.85 -15.59 39.87
C LEU A 783 13.95 -14.64 39.39
N VAL A 784 13.87 -14.19 38.12
CA VAL A 784 14.86 -13.29 37.50
C VAL A 784 14.68 -11.84 37.98
N GLU A 785 13.42 -11.45 38.19
CA GLU A 785 12.99 -10.09 38.52
C GLU A 785 11.89 -10.17 39.60
N ASN A 786 11.69 -9.07 40.33
CA ASN A 786 10.55 -8.96 41.23
C ASN A 786 9.25 -9.02 40.41
N ILE A 787 8.27 -9.81 40.87
CA ILE A 787 6.97 -9.92 40.23
C ILE A 787 6.22 -8.59 40.39
N GLU A 788 5.70 -8.03 39.31
CA GLU A 788 4.92 -6.78 39.33
C GLU A 788 3.52 -7.00 39.92
N GLY A 789 3.00 -5.99 40.63
CA GLY A 789 1.64 -5.96 41.17
C GLY A 789 1.54 -6.23 42.68
N ASN A 790 0.30 -6.32 43.18
CA ASN A 790 0.03 -6.71 44.56
C ASN A 790 0.10 -8.24 44.66
N VAL A 791 1.30 -8.74 44.92
CA VAL A 791 1.65 -10.16 44.86
C VAL A 791 2.20 -10.66 46.19
N GLU A 792 1.80 -11.86 46.60
CA GLU A 792 2.36 -12.58 47.74
C GLU A 792 2.89 -13.95 47.28
N ILE A 793 4.09 -14.33 47.76
CA ILE A 793 4.81 -15.54 47.33
C ILE A 793 5.10 -16.42 48.56
N LYS A 794 4.72 -17.71 48.50
CA LYS A 794 5.11 -18.72 49.50
C LYS A 794 6.22 -19.62 48.92
N GLY A 795 7.14 -20.08 49.77
CA GLY A 795 8.25 -20.96 49.38
C GLY A 795 7.84 -22.34 48.82
N ASP A 796 6.61 -22.77 49.08
CA ASP A 796 5.97 -23.90 48.39
C ASP A 796 5.17 -23.29 47.24
N PRO A 797 5.63 -23.35 45.97
CA PRO A 797 5.57 -22.15 45.15
C PRO A 797 4.17 -21.83 44.64
N LEU A 798 3.46 -21.12 45.50
CA LEU A 798 2.15 -20.54 45.34
C LEU A 798 2.35 -19.04 45.22
N ILE A 799 2.00 -18.50 44.05
CA ILE A 799 2.00 -17.07 43.78
C ILE A 799 0.55 -16.61 43.82
N MET A 800 0.27 -15.54 44.56
CA MET A 800 -1.07 -14.97 44.66
C MET A 800 -1.05 -13.52 44.23
N TRP A 801 -1.80 -13.18 43.17
CA TRP A 801 -2.07 -11.80 42.78
C TRP A 801 -3.46 -11.37 43.24
N TYR A 802 -3.57 -10.14 43.72
CA TYR A 802 -4.82 -9.55 44.18
C TYR A 802 -5.20 -8.31 43.36
N PHE A 803 -6.47 -8.22 42.99
CA PHE A 803 -7.06 -7.13 42.20
C PHE A 803 -8.36 -6.66 42.84
N ASP A 804 -8.45 -5.38 43.21
CA ASP A 804 -9.67 -4.80 43.79
C ASP A 804 -10.84 -4.81 42.79
N ASP A 805 -10.58 -4.52 41.50
CA ASP A 805 -11.59 -4.48 40.44
C ASP A 805 -11.00 -4.94 39.08
N LEU A 806 -11.66 -5.90 38.46
CA LEU A 806 -11.41 -6.39 37.11
C LEU A 806 -12.43 -5.80 36.13
N GLY A 807 -12.31 -4.51 35.84
CA GLY A 807 -13.15 -3.83 34.83
C GLY A 807 -12.69 -4.04 33.38
N LYS A 808 -11.45 -4.52 33.17
CA LYS A 808 -10.81 -4.73 31.86
C LYS A 808 -9.87 -5.95 31.92
N GLU A 809 -9.42 -6.41 30.76
CA GLU A 809 -8.37 -7.44 30.67
C GLU A 809 -7.13 -7.01 31.47
N GLN A 810 -6.68 -7.89 32.37
CA GLN A 810 -5.45 -7.73 33.13
C GLN A 810 -4.42 -8.75 32.66
N LYS A 811 -3.14 -8.37 32.75
CA LYS A 811 -2.01 -9.24 32.46
C LYS A 811 -1.05 -9.19 33.62
N VAL A 812 -0.67 -10.35 34.13
CA VAL A 812 0.41 -10.50 35.10
C VAL A 812 1.41 -11.50 34.55
N SER A 813 2.67 -11.34 34.93
CA SER A 813 3.72 -12.21 34.43
C SER A 813 4.84 -12.37 35.44
N TYR A 814 5.55 -13.49 35.35
CA TYR A 814 6.76 -13.75 36.11
C TYR A 814 7.77 -14.51 35.24
N LYS A 815 9.06 -14.25 35.48
CA LYS A 815 10.17 -14.84 34.72
C LYS A 815 10.97 -15.79 35.59
N LEU A 816 11.26 -16.97 35.06
CA LEU A 816 12.01 -18.03 35.71
C LEU A 816 13.33 -18.25 34.97
N ASN A 817 14.45 -18.25 35.68
CA ASN A 817 15.77 -18.66 35.17
C ASN A 817 15.88 -20.19 35.11
N ALA A 818 14.87 -20.83 34.54
CA ALA A 818 14.76 -22.27 34.36
C ALA A 818 13.93 -22.57 33.11
N VAL A 819 14.24 -23.69 32.47
CA VAL A 819 13.42 -24.23 31.37
C VAL A 819 12.36 -25.13 31.99
N LEU A 820 11.08 -24.75 31.88
CA LEU A 820 9.99 -25.66 32.23
C LEU A 820 9.80 -26.68 31.11
N ASP A 821 9.93 -27.97 31.43
CA ASP A 821 9.61 -29.06 30.51
C ASP A 821 8.09 -29.25 30.34
N ASP A 822 7.68 -30.18 29.47
CA ASP A 822 6.26 -30.41 29.16
C ASP A 822 5.46 -30.90 30.36
N GLU A 823 6.05 -31.76 31.20
CA GLU A 823 5.42 -32.26 32.41
C GLU A 823 5.16 -31.11 33.38
N CYS A 824 6.14 -30.22 33.54
CA CYS A 824 6.01 -29.06 34.40
C CYS A 824 5.03 -28.03 33.88
N ARG A 825 5.03 -27.71 32.58
CA ARG A 825 4.05 -26.78 32.01
C ARG A 825 2.61 -27.27 32.17
N GLN A 826 2.40 -28.59 32.10
CA GLN A 826 1.09 -29.22 32.36
C GLN A 826 0.74 -29.23 33.84
N ALA A 827 1.73 -29.44 34.71
CA ALA A 827 1.52 -29.56 36.15
C ALA A 827 1.36 -28.20 36.85
N VAL A 828 1.73 -27.09 36.20
CA VAL A 828 1.45 -25.73 36.69
C VAL A 828 -0.06 -25.46 36.62
N GLN A 829 -0.64 -25.22 37.79
CA GLN A 829 -2.08 -25.02 37.97
C GLN A 829 -2.38 -23.57 38.29
N GLY A 830 -3.55 -23.08 37.85
CA GLY A 830 -4.00 -21.72 38.11
C GLY A 830 -5.45 -21.72 38.59
N LEU A 831 -5.78 -20.81 39.50
CA LEU A 831 -7.13 -20.67 40.07
C LEU A 831 -7.46 -19.20 40.29
N GLY A 832 -8.49 -18.70 39.60
CA GLY A 832 -9.07 -17.37 39.85
C GLY A 832 -10.28 -17.45 40.77
N VAL A 833 -10.35 -16.55 41.75
CA VAL A 833 -11.46 -16.46 42.71
C VAL A 833 -11.82 -15.00 43.00
N ALA A 834 -13.03 -14.60 42.64
CA ALA A 834 -13.59 -13.29 42.98
C ALA A 834 -14.55 -13.40 44.16
N GLN A 835 -14.46 -12.46 45.10
CA GLN A 835 -15.43 -12.37 46.19
C GLN A 835 -16.78 -11.83 45.72
N PHE A 836 -16.77 -10.94 44.72
CA PHE A 836 -17.99 -10.36 44.17
C PHE A 836 -17.96 -10.44 42.64
N VAL A 837 -18.93 -11.15 42.09
CA VAL A 837 -19.20 -11.17 40.65
C VAL A 837 -20.59 -10.58 40.44
N GLU A 838 -20.63 -9.28 40.17
CA GLU A 838 -21.80 -8.61 39.61
C GLU A 838 -21.82 -8.97 38.12
N GLY A 839 -22.26 -10.19 37.81
CA GLY A 839 -22.73 -10.47 36.46
C GLY A 839 -23.85 -9.50 36.16
N GLN A 840 -23.98 -9.03 34.91
CA GLN A 840 -25.31 -8.69 34.45
C GLN A 840 -26.17 -9.93 34.74
N LYS A 841 -26.98 -9.89 35.80
CA LYS A 841 -28.37 -10.25 35.60
C LYS A 841 -28.73 -9.43 34.39
N GLU A 842 -28.76 -10.06 33.22
CA GLU A 842 -29.66 -9.58 32.21
C GLU A 842 -30.99 -9.44 32.96
N GLU A 843 -31.28 -8.21 33.38
CA GLU A 843 -32.60 -7.65 33.17
C GLU A 843 -32.86 -7.74 31.65
N ALA A 844 -33.01 -8.97 31.15
CA ALA A 844 -34.25 -9.28 30.49
C ALA A 844 -35.30 -8.73 31.44
N GLU A 845 -35.97 -7.67 31.03
CA GLU A 845 -37.38 -7.54 31.37
C GLU A 845 -37.94 -8.95 31.21
N ILE A 846 -38.15 -9.64 32.34
CA ILE A 846 -39.02 -10.78 32.41
C ILE A 846 -40.39 -10.12 32.28
N PRO A 847 -41.07 -10.14 31.11
CA PRO A 847 -42.51 -10.14 31.19
C PRO A 847 -42.83 -11.33 32.07
N GLU A 848 -43.50 -11.05 33.18
CA GLU A 848 -44.04 -12.02 34.13
C GLU A 848 -44.98 -12.98 33.37
N LEU A 849 -44.42 -13.95 32.64
CA LEU A 849 -45.15 -14.86 31.74
C LEU A 849 -44.33 -16.06 31.24
N ALA A 850 -43.35 -16.55 32.01
CA ALA A 850 -42.85 -17.91 31.79
C ALA A 850 -43.81 -18.90 32.45
N GLY A 851 -44.74 -19.42 31.65
CA GLY A 851 -45.41 -20.68 31.98
C GLY A 851 -44.40 -21.83 32.03
N PRO A 852 -44.83 -23.05 32.39
CA PRO A 852 -43.99 -24.24 32.23
C PRO A 852 -43.44 -24.31 30.79
N SER A 853 -42.15 -24.64 30.66
CA SER A 853 -41.47 -24.90 29.37
C SER A 853 -42.35 -25.80 28.52
N THR A 854 -42.61 -25.40 27.27
CA THR A 854 -43.49 -26.13 26.36
C THR A 854 -42.68 -27.02 25.43
N GLU A 855 -43.25 -28.13 24.98
CA GLU A 855 -42.56 -29.02 24.03
C GLU A 855 -42.39 -28.29 22.69
N PRO A 856 -41.20 -28.34 22.04
CA PRO A 856 -41.03 -27.80 20.71
C PRO A 856 -41.94 -28.57 19.76
N THR A 857 -42.56 -27.89 18.82
CA THR A 857 -43.43 -28.52 17.82
C THR A 857 -42.76 -28.53 16.47
N ILE A 858 -42.77 -29.66 15.75
CA ILE A 858 -42.34 -29.75 14.35
C ILE A 858 -43.43 -30.42 13.52
N GLY A 859 -43.78 -29.82 12.38
CA GLY A 859 -44.88 -30.31 11.56
C GLY A 859 -44.96 -29.69 10.17
N GLY A 860 -45.81 -30.26 9.31
CA GLY A 860 -46.04 -29.73 7.97
C GLY A 860 -44.83 -29.85 7.03
N LEU A 861 -43.90 -30.76 7.29
CA LEU A 861 -42.81 -31.07 6.37
C LEU A 861 -43.39 -31.57 5.03
N PRO A 862 -43.09 -30.94 3.88
CA PRO A 862 -43.67 -31.33 2.60
C PRO A 862 -43.05 -32.63 2.09
N ASP A 863 -43.89 -33.53 1.59
CA ASP A 863 -43.44 -34.67 0.79
C ASP A 863 -42.76 -34.18 -0.49
N VAL A 864 -41.64 -34.82 -0.88
CA VAL A 864 -40.82 -34.37 -2.02
C VAL A 864 -40.62 -35.50 -3.02
N THR A 865 -40.93 -35.22 -4.28
CA THR A 865 -40.61 -36.13 -5.39
C THR A 865 -39.25 -35.79 -5.97
N VAL A 866 -38.31 -36.74 -5.93
CA VAL A 866 -36.98 -36.63 -6.53
C VAL A 866 -36.86 -37.55 -7.75
N SER A 867 -35.98 -37.20 -8.69
CA SER A 867 -35.76 -37.97 -9.91
C SER A 867 -34.27 -38.11 -10.26
N GLY A 868 -33.91 -39.26 -10.83
CA GLY A 868 -32.52 -39.60 -11.18
C GLY A 868 -31.67 -40.03 -9.98
N THR A 869 -30.40 -40.36 -10.22
CA THR A 869 -29.43 -40.76 -9.18
C THR A 869 -28.58 -39.59 -8.69
N GLY A 870 -27.99 -39.75 -7.51
CA GLY A 870 -27.03 -38.82 -6.90
C GLY A 870 -27.65 -37.82 -5.94
N LEU A 871 -26.78 -36.99 -5.34
CA LEU A 871 -27.13 -36.02 -4.29
C LEU A 871 -28.09 -34.94 -4.79
N LYS A 872 -29.24 -34.82 -4.12
CA LYS A 872 -30.21 -33.73 -4.27
C LYS A 872 -30.07 -32.82 -3.06
N LYS A 873 -29.55 -31.62 -3.29
CA LYS A 873 -29.38 -30.62 -2.23
C LYS A 873 -30.69 -29.90 -1.95
N ASN A 874 -30.92 -29.55 -0.68
CA ASN A 874 -32.05 -28.77 -0.19
C ASN A 874 -33.41 -29.37 -0.53
N VAL A 875 -33.57 -30.69 -0.36
CA VAL A 875 -34.87 -31.38 -0.45
C VAL A 875 -35.87 -30.72 0.50
N ILE A 876 -35.43 -30.46 1.74
CA ILE A 876 -36.07 -29.48 2.63
C ILE A 876 -35.15 -28.26 2.75
N SER A 877 -35.62 -27.12 2.26
CA SER A 877 -34.79 -25.91 2.14
C SER A 877 -34.55 -25.14 3.45
N ASN A 878 -35.37 -25.34 4.48
CA ASN A 878 -35.19 -24.70 5.78
C ASN A 878 -36.07 -25.38 6.85
N LEU A 879 -35.48 -26.19 7.73
CA LEU A 879 -36.19 -26.86 8.82
C LEU A 879 -36.81 -25.87 9.82
N TRP A 880 -36.21 -24.70 10.00
CA TRP A 880 -36.71 -23.65 10.91
C TRP A 880 -38.08 -23.09 10.53
N LYS A 881 -38.57 -23.36 9.31
CA LYS A 881 -39.93 -22.96 8.88
C LYS A 881 -41.01 -23.91 9.36
N TYR A 882 -40.61 -25.09 9.84
CA TYR A 882 -41.49 -26.20 10.18
C TYR A 882 -41.45 -26.53 11.65
N ALA A 883 -40.61 -25.83 12.42
CA ALA A 883 -40.51 -25.98 13.86
C ALA A 883 -40.82 -24.66 14.55
N GLU A 884 -41.58 -24.74 15.63
CA GLU A 884 -41.93 -23.63 16.50
C GLU A 884 -41.77 -24.08 17.95
N ASP A 885 -41.06 -23.28 18.72
CA ASP A 885 -40.99 -23.42 20.17
C ASP A 885 -41.24 -22.04 20.78
N LYS A 886 -41.99 -22.02 21.88
CA LYS A 886 -42.41 -20.74 22.48
C LYS A 886 -41.27 -20.07 23.23
N GLU A 887 -40.35 -20.86 23.77
CA GLU A 887 -39.24 -20.41 24.60
C GLU A 887 -37.91 -20.30 23.81
N THR A 888 -37.74 -21.13 22.78
CA THR A 888 -36.50 -21.32 22.02
C THR A 888 -36.68 -20.88 20.58
N ASN A 889 -35.77 -20.05 20.06
CA ASN A 889 -35.81 -19.65 18.66
C ASN A 889 -35.62 -20.90 17.76
N PRO A 890 -36.37 -21.09 16.66
CA PRO A 890 -36.21 -22.25 15.78
C PRO A 890 -34.79 -22.47 15.22
N LYS A 891 -33.94 -21.42 15.23
CA LYS A 891 -32.52 -21.51 14.86
C LYS A 891 -31.62 -22.17 15.89
N ASP A 892 -32.06 -22.15 17.15
CA ASP A 892 -31.32 -22.65 18.31
C ASP A 892 -31.79 -24.07 18.69
N LEU A 893 -32.83 -24.58 18.02
CA LEU A 893 -33.30 -25.97 18.13
C LEU A 893 -32.36 -26.93 17.41
N VAL A 894 -32.18 -28.13 17.98
CA VAL A 894 -31.34 -29.20 17.41
C VAL A 894 -32.18 -30.13 16.55
N TYR A 895 -31.78 -30.33 15.30
CA TYR A 895 -32.49 -31.20 14.35
C TYR A 895 -31.69 -32.46 14.04
N THR A 896 -32.30 -33.64 14.19
CA THR A 896 -31.67 -34.93 13.89
C THR A 896 -32.59 -35.83 13.08
N ILE A 897 -32.03 -36.64 12.16
CA ILE A 897 -32.79 -37.72 11.50
C ILE A 897 -32.70 -38.93 12.41
N ILE A 898 -33.82 -39.34 12.99
CA ILE A 898 -33.87 -40.45 13.96
C ILE A 898 -34.28 -41.78 13.31
N ASP A 899 -35.01 -41.73 12.20
CA ASP A 899 -35.40 -42.91 11.45
C ASP A 899 -35.53 -42.61 9.95
N GLN A 900 -35.28 -43.62 9.13
CA GLN A 900 -35.47 -43.55 7.70
C GLN A 900 -35.76 -44.92 7.09
N THR A 901 -36.90 -45.03 6.39
CA THR A 901 -37.24 -46.27 5.65
C THR A 901 -36.54 -46.31 4.29
N ASN A 902 -36.25 -47.51 3.77
CA ASN A 902 -35.66 -47.70 2.44
C ASN A 902 -34.38 -46.87 2.17
N SER A 903 -33.43 -46.85 3.11
CA SER A 903 -32.13 -46.13 2.96
C SER A 903 -31.26 -46.62 1.79
N ASP A 904 -31.56 -47.81 1.25
CA ASP A 904 -30.99 -48.34 0.01
C ASP A 904 -31.54 -47.67 -1.26
N LEU A 905 -32.74 -47.07 -1.19
CA LEU A 905 -33.36 -46.35 -2.29
C LEU A 905 -32.86 -44.89 -2.34
N VAL A 906 -32.89 -44.21 -1.20
CA VAL A 906 -32.44 -42.82 -1.02
C VAL A 906 -31.92 -42.67 0.41
N GLU A 907 -30.86 -41.91 0.64
CA GLU A 907 -30.30 -41.64 1.97
C GLU A 907 -30.25 -40.13 2.22
N CYS A 908 -30.86 -39.67 3.31
CA CYS A 908 -30.94 -38.25 3.63
C CYS A 908 -30.01 -37.88 4.79
N SER A 909 -29.51 -36.64 4.78
CA SER A 909 -28.63 -36.05 5.80
C SER A 909 -28.99 -34.59 6.05
N ILE A 910 -28.83 -34.12 7.28
CA ILE A 910 -29.01 -32.70 7.62
C ILE A 910 -27.67 -31.97 7.49
N ASN A 911 -27.67 -30.84 6.78
CA ASN A 911 -26.50 -30.00 6.53
C ASN A 911 -26.71 -28.62 7.18
N ASN A 912 -25.69 -28.15 7.93
CA ASN A 912 -25.70 -26.88 8.68
C ASN A 912 -26.93 -26.70 9.58
N GLU A 913 -27.44 -27.78 10.20
CA GLU A 913 -28.58 -27.76 11.13
C GLU A 913 -29.86 -27.12 10.56
N LYS A 914 -29.98 -27.09 9.22
CA LYS A 914 -31.02 -26.29 8.53
C LYS A 914 -31.58 -26.95 7.27
N HIS A 915 -30.75 -27.65 6.51
CA HIS A 915 -31.10 -28.17 5.19
C HIS A 915 -31.12 -29.70 5.20
N VAL A 916 -32.12 -30.32 4.56
CA VAL A 916 -32.12 -31.77 4.33
C VAL A 916 -31.66 -32.04 2.90
N ASP A 917 -30.53 -32.72 2.75
CA ASP A 917 -29.98 -33.19 1.48
C ASP A 917 -30.24 -34.70 1.36
N CYS A 918 -30.68 -35.20 0.20
CA CYS A 918 -30.92 -36.63 -0.01
C CYS A 918 -30.20 -37.17 -1.25
N GLU A 919 -29.48 -38.28 -1.11
CA GLU A 919 -28.80 -38.99 -2.18
C GLU A 919 -29.63 -40.18 -2.68
N VAL A 920 -30.08 -40.12 -3.93
CA VAL A 920 -30.83 -41.23 -4.54
C VAL A 920 -29.84 -42.30 -5.03
N LYS A 921 -29.85 -43.46 -4.37
CA LYS A 921 -28.96 -44.60 -4.63
C LYS A 921 -29.45 -45.50 -5.75
N GLN A 922 -30.77 -45.70 -5.87
CA GLN A 922 -31.37 -46.60 -6.86
C GLN A 922 -32.37 -45.90 -7.79
N LYS A 923 -32.46 -46.35 -9.04
CA LYS A 923 -33.40 -45.82 -10.07
C LYS A 923 -34.73 -46.58 -10.09
N ILE A 924 -35.20 -47.02 -8.93
CA ILE A 924 -36.44 -47.80 -8.80
C ILE A 924 -37.52 -46.87 -8.25
N LYS A 925 -38.76 -47.01 -8.72
CA LYS A 925 -39.88 -46.26 -8.12
C LYS A 925 -40.11 -46.77 -6.71
N GLY A 926 -40.09 -45.87 -5.74
CA GLY A 926 -40.40 -46.21 -4.36
C GLY A 926 -40.40 -44.98 -3.48
N THR A 927 -40.75 -45.18 -2.22
CA THR A 927 -40.90 -44.11 -1.23
C THR A 927 -40.03 -44.42 -0.03
N SER A 928 -39.34 -43.40 0.46
CA SER A 928 -38.57 -43.42 1.71
C SER A 928 -39.16 -42.37 2.63
N THR A 929 -39.76 -42.79 3.73
CA THR A 929 -40.19 -41.90 4.82
C THR A 929 -38.98 -41.56 5.68
N VAL A 930 -38.74 -40.27 5.89
CA VAL A 930 -37.66 -39.71 6.73
C VAL A 930 -38.30 -39.08 7.96
N THR A 931 -37.87 -39.48 9.15
CA THR A 931 -38.36 -38.94 10.43
C THR A 931 -37.31 -38.04 11.06
N ILE A 932 -37.67 -36.77 11.25
CA ILE A 932 -36.83 -35.74 11.86
C ILE A 932 -37.33 -35.48 13.28
N GLN A 933 -36.40 -35.44 14.23
CA GLN A 933 -36.61 -34.99 15.59
C GLN A 933 -36.10 -33.56 15.76
N VAL A 934 -36.88 -32.75 16.46
CA VAL A 934 -36.48 -31.43 16.97
C VAL A 934 -36.32 -31.53 18.49
N ASP A 935 -35.27 -30.92 19.04
CA ASP A 935 -34.90 -30.97 20.47
C ASP A 935 -34.50 -29.56 20.95
N ASP A 936 -35.10 -29.08 22.05
CA ASP A 936 -34.78 -27.82 22.73
C ASP A 936 -33.87 -28.02 23.96
N LEU A 937 -33.31 -29.23 24.11
CA LEU A 937 -32.51 -29.78 25.21
C LEU A 937 -33.32 -30.33 26.40
N GLU A 938 -34.62 -30.09 26.48
CA GLU A 938 -35.49 -30.60 27.54
C GLU A 938 -36.60 -31.53 26.99
N PHE A 939 -37.24 -31.12 25.91
CA PHE A 939 -38.35 -31.77 25.24
C PHE A 939 -38.06 -32.03 23.77
N ARG A 940 -38.82 -32.95 23.18
CA ARG A 940 -38.60 -33.43 21.83
C ARG A 940 -39.90 -33.66 21.11
N ASP A 941 -39.96 -33.29 19.84
CA ASP A 941 -41.04 -33.65 18.93
C ASP A 941 -40.47 -34.21 17.63
N THR A 942 -41.30 -34.92 16.86
CA THR A 942 -40.89 -35.61 15.64
C THR A 942 -41.89 -35.40 14.52
N ALA A 943 -41.40 -35.14 13.32
CA ALA A 943 -42.19 -35.06 12.11
C ALA A 943 -41.58 -35.95 11.03
N SER A 944 -42.44 -36.53 10.19
CA SER A 944 -42.02 -37.36 9.07
C SER A 944 -42.46 -36.75 7.73
N PHE A 945 -41.67 -36.95 6.69
CA PHE A 945 -42.05 -36.65 5.31
C PHE A 945 -41.57 -37.76 4.36
N ASN A 946 -42.25 -37.89 3.24
CA ASN A 946 -41.95 -38.89 2.23
C ASN A 946 -41.06 -38.32 1.13
N VAL A 947 -40.00 -39.06 0.80
CA VAL A 947 -39.19 -38.84 -0.39
C VAL A 947 -39.60 -39.87 -1.45
N GLU A 948 -40.36 -39.43 -2.44
CA GLU A 948 -40.79 -40.27 -3.56
C GLU A 948 -39.74 -40.24 -4.68
N VAL A 949 -39.12 -41.39 -4.95
CA VAL A 949 -38.22 -41.54 -6.09
C VAL A 949 -39.05 -41.88 -7.33
N SER A 950 -39.17 -40.92 -8.24
CA SER A 950 -39.88 -41.10 -9.50
C SER A 950 -39.00 -41.81 -10.55
N GLN A 951 -39.61 -42.72 -11.33
CA GLN A 951 -38.91 -43.43 -12.40
C GLN A 951 -38.57 -42.45 -13.54
N PHE A 952 -37.27 -42.24 -13.76
CA PHE A 952 -36.78 -41.31 -14.78
C PHE A 952 -37.03 -41.87 -16.19
N CYS A 953 -38.07 -41.39 -16.89
CA CYS A 953 -38.28 -41.71 -18.30
C CYS A 953 -37.34 -40.86 -19.17
N LYS A 954 -36.35 -41.50 -19.82
CA LYS A 954 -35.50 -40.83 -20.81
C LYS A 954 -36.36 -40.25 -21.93
N LYS A 955 -36.17 -38.96 -22.23
CA LYS A 955 -36.92 -38.16 -23.21
C LYS A 955 -36.87 -38.68 -24.67
N HIS A 956 -36.15 -39.77 -24.95
CA HIS A 956 -35.95 -40.32 -26.30
C HIS A 956 -36.76 -41.58 -26.65
N GLU A 957 -37.53 -42.17 -25.73
CA GLU A 957 -38.37 -43.34 -26.04
C GLU A 957 -39.81 -43.13 -25.52
N ARG A 958 -40.57 -42.31 -26.24
CA ARG A 958 -41.93 -41.88 -25.87
C ARG A 958 -43.05 -42.86 -26.25
N LYS A 959 -42.78 -44.15 -26.46
CA LYS A 959 -43.80 -45.13 -26.91
C LYS A 959 -44.15 -46.26 -25.93
N GLY A 960 -43.49 -46.37 -24.76
CA GLY A 960 -43.69 -47.50 -23.84
C GLY A 960 -44.42 -47.23 -22.53
N CYS A 961 -44.50 -45.98 -22.06
CA CYS A 961 -45.01 -45.67 -20.72
C CYS A 961 -46.46 -45.13 -20.77
N VAL A 962 -47.41 -45.98 -21.18
CA VAL A 962 -48.84 -45.75 -20.92
C VAL A 962 -49.46 -47.07 -20.47
N GLY A 963 -49.84 -47.12 -19.20
CA GLY A 963 -50.78 -48.10 -18.62
C GLY A 963 -51.34 -47.45 -17.35
N ASN A 964 -52.42 -46.69 -17.45
CA ASN A 964 -53.83 -47.10 -17.28
C ASN A 964 -54.20 -47.50 -15.84
N GLN A 965 -54.82 -46.55 -15.13
CA GLN A 965 -55.98 -46.62 -14.22
C GLN A 965 -56.04 -45.23 -13.54
N VAL A 966 -56.91 -44.28 -13.90
CA VAL A 966 -58.37 -44.19 -13.68
C VAL A 966 -58.75 -44.50 -12.24
N PHE A 967 -58.54 -43.54 -11.34
CA PHE A 967 -59.58 -42.66 -10.78
C PHE A 967 -58.94 -41.38 -10.22
#